data_AF-A0A9W5W618-F1
#
_entry.id   AF-A0A9W5W618-F1
#
_cell.length_a   1.000
_cell.length_b   1.000
_cell.length_c   1.000
_cell.angle_alpha   90.00
_cell.angle_beta   90.00
_cell.angle_gamma   90.00
#
_symmetry.space_group_name_H-M   'P 1'
#
loop_
_entity.id
_entity.type
_entity.pdbx_description
1 polymer ?
#
loop_
_entity_poly.entity_id
_entity_poly.type
_entity_poly.pdbx_seq_one_letter_code
_entity_poly.pdbx_strand_id
1 'polypeptide(L)'
;MRRTIRGNRNSGRKGRSNDRRPMRSVLVWVIGGTLLLQPLAAGKAWANGDKGSAAGAPTSVAAVNTAEPKLTAVFENIITSGAVRRDYVWSSVRGGAPVTSTVRVIEIDLTNPYVSLNAMNGKGGTLPSKATVASMVKETGAVAGVNADYFDTASAEATPFGAVIASGELVKSPRQLEGMFMFAVTADRVPMIDRFTVEGTVATAGGASFPLAGMNEAAYRTEPNAGYSHVNALYIYTDVWKAAERPNTASSASTPTEALVVDGVVTQIADKATLNVQPPANGYILRGHGTAAAFLREQLTVGTAVTSDLKLKSVASGTTFSPSSFQMMVGGHTILVNEGKPSSFSRNTGSLSPTSGRARTAVGYSRDNKTAYLITVEDSGSSAGMTIAELQKTMAALGVWKGINLDGGGSTTMIDRPLGEFDTKLSHPTEDGGAGTYQRPVVNAIGVYSNAPKGSLKGIKASGKGILFIGEQTEYALKAYDTYFNPLDPAGIAAQWSLDKPAVGKLSGGILTAAAPGQATLTVKSGSGSDKLPIEVIGERRIVKMSIEAGPAELKAGTIVDVPVKVALDDGSTYTIPAGSVDWELRGFTGSVQNGTIRVDGVKAGANAGYAIARYDGYSALLPFAAGSTDKPFERFESPAYGITSASAPAAVTSGVDTVGGLPGGDGSNALQLRYDFSTSVEDRTKAAYAVFNGTGVPLPDSPSGMAVDVYGDGSRNWLRAAVTDSTGKAFMVDLAQSVDWTGWKTVRADFTIHDMKYPIKLKSLYIATLKEGQDERAMSGELAFDNLMLQSAASPTPVNQAAIVLTLGKKSADVDGAAIKLDVAPLALNGVSYLPFRFVADAMGGQVGWDQTAKRVTVLRGDRLLELRLGRDDLVL
;
A
#
# COMPACT_ATOMS: atom_id res chain seq x y z
N MET A 1 1.09 -68.40 30.41
CA MET A 1 0.92 -69.30 31.56
C MET A 1 -0.32 -68.84 32.33
N ARG A 2 -1.41 -69.65 32.35
CA ARG A 2 -2.59 -69.62 33.26
C ARG A 2 -3.40 -68.30 33.31
N ARG A 3 -4.73 -68.23 33.41
CA ARG A 3 -5.89 -69.12 33.61
C ARG A 3 -7.12 -68.18 33.41
N THR A 4 -8.14 -68.48 32.58
CA THR A 4 -9.47 -69.02 32.95
C THR A 4 -10.18 -68.28 34.12
N ILE A 5 -11.49 -67.98 34.20
CA ILE A 5 -12.72 -68.63 33.66
C ILE A 5 -13.97 -67.84 34.13
N ARG A 6 -15.07 -67.90 33.35
CA ARG A 6 -16.56 -67.82 33.65
C ARG A 6 -17.09 -66.68 34.54
N GLY A 7 -18.30 -66.14 34.40
CA GLY A 7 -19.64 -66.53 33.92
C GLY A 7 -20.60 -65.52 34.65
N ASN A 8 -21.89 -65.29 34.40
CA ASN A 8 -22.99 -66.07 33.86
C ASN A 8 -24.25 -65.16 33.95
N ARG A 9 -25.17 -65.24 32.96
CA ARG A 9 -26.66 -65.04 33.05
C ARG A 9 -27.23 -63.68 33.54
N ASN A 10 -28.44 -63.23 33.21
CA ASN A 10 -29.47 -63.47 32.19
C ASN A 10 -30.59 -62.43 32.48
N SER A 11 -31.36 -62.03 31.47
CA SER A 11 -32.78 -61.63 31.49
C SER A 11 -33.06 -60.40 30.62
N GLY A 12 -33.98 -60.58 29.68
CA GLY A 12 -34.29 -59.62 28.64
C GLY A 12 -35.49 -58.73 28.91
N ARG A 13 -35.66 -57.74 28.04
CA ARG A 13 -36.98 -57.25 27.60
C ARG A 13 -36.85 -56.50 26.27
N LYS A 14 -37.76 -56.83 25.36
CA LYS A 14 -37.97 -56.22 24.03
C LYS A 14 -38.33 -54.73 24.15
N GLY A 15 -37.91 -53.91 23.17
CA GLY A 15 -38.55 -52.61 22.95
C GLY A 15 -37.81 -51.63 22.04
N ARG A 16 -38.18 -51.65 20.75
CA ARG A 16 -38.20 -50.55 19.75
C ARG A 16 -36.92 -49.76 19.40
N SER A 17 -36.66 -49.81 18.10
CA SER A 17 -35.77 -49.02 17.26
C SER A 17 -35.81 -47.51 17.46
N ASN A 18 -34.63 -46.89 17.52
CA ASN A 18 -34.41 -45.55 16.98
C ASN A 18 -33.00 -45.49 16.39
N ASP A 19 -32.93 -45.67 15.07
CA ASP A 19 -31.70 -45.67 14.28
C ASP A 19 -31.39 -44.21 13.89
N ARG A 20 -30.51 -43.54 14.65
CA ARG A 20 -29.88 -42.27 14.25
C ARG A 20 -28.43 -42.56 13.87
N ARG A 21 -28.16 -42.61 12.56
CA ARG A 21 -26.78 -42.63 12.04
C ARG A 21 -26.15 -41.23 12.19
N PRO A 22 -24.93 -41.11 12.71
CA PRO A 22 -24.19 -39.85 12.71
C PRO A 22 -23.53 -39.57 11.36
N MET A 23 -23.52 -38.28 10.98
CA MET A 23 -22.78 -37.72 9.85
C MET A 23 -21.28 -38.07 9.96
N ARG A 24 -20.72 -38.62 8.88
CA ARG A 24 -19.27 -38.81 8.72
C ARG A 24 -18.65 -37.51 8.23
N SER A 25 -17.87 -36.86 9.09
CA SER A 25 -16.81 -35.94 8.71
C SER A 25 -15.61 -36.75 8.20
N VAL A 26 -15.17 -36.48 6.97
CA VAL A 26 -13.97 -37.10 6.40
C VAL A 26 -12.77 -36.22 6.76
N LEU A 27 -11.94 -36.73 7.66
CA LEU A 27 -10.62 -36.21 8.01
C LEU A 27 -9.60 -36.83 7.04
N VAL A 28 -8.96 -36.00 6.21
CA VAL A 28 -7.88 -36.44 5.31
C VAL A 28 -6.58 -36.49 6.11
N TRP A 29 -6.02 -37.69 6.27
CA TRP A 29 -4.67 -37.90 6.79
C TRP A 29 -3.66 -37.74 5.64
N VAL A 30 -2.74 -36.78 5.76
CA VAL A 30 -1.52 -36.73 4.93
C VAL A 30 -0.41 -37.43 5.71
N ILE A 31 -0.02 -38.62 5.25
CA ILE A 31 1.13 -39.36 5.79
C ILE A 31 2.38 -38.85 5.08
N GLY A 32 3.11 -37.95 5.73
CA GLY A 32 4.48 -37.60 5.36
C GLY A 32 5.46 -38.46 6.16
N GLY A 33 6.08 -39.44 5.48
CA GLY A 33 7.14 -40.24 6.06
C GLY A 33 8.46 -39.49 6.04
N THR A 34 9.05 -39.26 7.22
CA THR A 34 10.45 -38.81 7.34
C THR A 34 11.12 -39.61 8.43
N LEU A 35 12.21 -40.30 8.07
CA LEU A 35 13.13 -40.98 8.97
C LEU A 35 13.72 -39.97 9.97
N LEU A 36 13.54 -40.24 11.27
CA LEU A 36 14.26 -39.58 12.35
C LEU A 36 15.32 -40.53 12.90
N LEU A 37 16.59 -40.15 12.73
CA LEU A 37 17.71 -40.63 13.51
C LEU A 37 18.10 -39.51 14.47
N GLN A 38 17.92 -39.70 15.79
CA GLN A 38 18.72 -39.02 16.81
C GLN A 38 18.93 -39.92 18.03
N PRO A 39 20.11 -39.84 18.69
CA PRO A 39 20.47 -40.66 19.83
C PRO A 39 19.93 -40.12 21.16
N LEU A 40 19.74 -41.07 22.08
CA LEU A 40 19.42 -40.93 23.50
C LEU A 40 20.50 -40.15 24.27
N ALA A 41 20.07 -39.25 25.16
CA ALA A 41 20.75 -39.03 26.43
C ALA A 41 19.74 -38.54 27.50
N ALA A 42 19.63 -39.33 28.56
CA ALA A 42 18.81 -39.10 29.73
C ALA A 42 19.53 -38.25 30.78
N GLY A 43 18.77 -37.51 31.60
CA GLY A 43 19.31 -36.79 32.76
C GLY A 43 18.22 -36.23 33.68
N LYS A 44 17.80 -37.06 34.64
CA LYS A 44 16.89 -36.77 35.78
C LYS A 44 17.29 -35.49 36.54
N ALA A 45 16.33 -34.60 36.77
CA ALA A 45 15.60 -34.38 38.04
C ALA A 45 16.40 -33.63 39.12
N TRP A 46 15.72 -32.75 39.86
CA TRP A 46 15.71 -32.66 41.33
C TRP A 46 14.51 -31.80 41.75
N ALA A 47 13.85 -32.22 42.82
CA ALA A 47 12.64 -31.66 43.39
C ALA A 47 12.93 -31.12 44.80
N ASN A 48 12.23 -30.04 45.17
CA ASN A 48 11.79 -29.63 46.51
C ASN A 48 10.85 -28.44 46.24
N GLY A 49 9.58 -28.36 46.66
CA GLY A 49 8.88 -29.02 47.75
C GLY A 49 8.53 -27.97 48.79
N ASP A 50 7.41 -27.24 48.63
CA ASP A 50 6.61 -26.79 49.77
C ASP A 50 5.16 -26.41 49.41
N LYS A 51 4.28 -26.65 50.39
CA LYS A 51 2.83 -26.83 50.29
C LYS A 51 2.04 -25.54 50.55
N GLY A 52 0.91 -25.40 49.85
CA GLY A 52 -0.36 -24.99 50.49
C GLY A 52 -1.12 -23.81 49.86
N SER A 53 -2.07 -24.11 48.97
CA SER A 53 -3.47 -23.61 49.04
C SER A 53 -4.27 -24.14 47.84
N ALA A 54 -5.50 -24.58 48.10
CA ALA A 54 -6.32 -25.36 47.20
C ALA A 54 -7.28 -24.50 46.36
N ALA A 55 -7.40 -24.92 45.09
CA ALA A 55 -8.61 -24.97 44.27
C ALA A 55 -9.24 -23.65 43.77
N GLY A 56 -8.65 -23.11 42.69
CA GLY A 56 -9.40 -22.62 41.54
C GLY A 56 -9.08 -23.53 40.35
N ALA A 57 -10.09 -24.10 39.70
CA ALA A 57 -9.90 -24.95 38.52
C ALA A 57 -9.17 -24.14 37.42
N PRO A 58 -8.03 -24.61 36.88
CA PRO A 58 -7.43 -23.96 35.74
C PRO A 58 -8.33 -24.26 34.53
N THR A 59 -9.00 -23.23 34.02
CA THR A 59 -9.36 -23.23 32.62
C THR A 59 -8.07 -23.46 31.84
N SER A 60 -8.04 -24.55 31.07
CA SER A 60 -6.95 -24.81 30.13
C SER A 60 -6.92 -23.66 29.14
N VAL A 61 -6.06 -22.67 29.40
CA VAL A 61 -5.63 -21.74 28.36
C VAL A 61 -4.92 -22.62 27.35
N ALA A 62 -5.56 -22.84 26.21
CA ALA A 62 -4.95 -23.50 25.08
C ALA A 62 -3.59 -22.83 24.86
N ALA A 63 -2.51 -23.62 24.91
CA ALA A 63 -1.19 -23.14 24.58
C ALA A 63 -1.29 -22.51 23.18
N VAL A 64 -1.18 -21.19 23.12
CA VAL A 64 -0.99 -20.50 21.85
C VAL A 64 0.31 -21.06 21.31
N ASN A 65 0.23 -21.85 20.24
CA ASN A 65 1.40 -22.29 19.51
C ASN A 65 2.11 -21.04 18.99
N THR A 66 3.08 -20.52 19.74
CA THR A 66 3.98 -19.47 19.27
C THR A 66 4.98 -20.15 18.35
N ALA A 67 4.59 -20.34 17.09
CA ALA A 67 5.56 -20.71 16.06
C ALA A 67 6.70 -19.68 16.08
N GLU A 68 7.95 -20.16 16.16
CA GLU A 68 9.10 -19.28 16.09
C GLU A 68 9.10 -18.52 14.75
N PRO A 69 9.49 -17.23 14.76
CA PRO A 69 9.52 -16.46 13.54
C PRO A 69 10.50 -17.08 12.54
N LYS A 70 10.10 -17.15 11.27
CA LYS A 70 10.87 -17.78 10.20
C LYS A 70 11.05 -16.84 9.03
N LEU A 71 12.29 -16.70 8.56
CA LEU A 71 12.63 -16.03 7.31
C LEU A 71 12.90 -17.07 6.22
N THR A 72 12.22 -16.99 5.08
CA THR A 72 12.36 -17.94 3.97
C THR A 72 12.62 -17.20 2.67
N ALA A 73 13.72 -17.49 1.98
CA ALA A 73 14.01 -16.93 0.66
C ALA A 73 13.03 -17.50 -0.39
N VAL A 74 12.47 -16.64 -1.24
CA VAL A 74 11.46 -17.01 -2.24
C VAL A 74 11.78 -16.53 -3.65
N PHE A 75 12.71 -15.57 -3.79
CA PHE A 75 13.05 -14.99 -5.10
C PHE A 75 14.50 -14.47 -5.12
N GLU A 76 15.11 -14.51 -6.29
CA GLU A 76 16.41 -13.88 -6.57
C GLU A 76 16.41 -13.24 -7.97
N ASN A 77 16.95 -12.03 -8.08
CA ASN A 77 17.20 -11.34 -9.34
C ASN A 77 18.53 -10.58 -9.30
N ILE A 78 19.44 -10.94 -10.19
CA ILE A 78 20.71 -10.21 -10.36
C ILE A 78 20.41 -8.85 -11.02
N ILE A 79 20.90 -7.76 -10.42
CA ILE A 79 20.70 -6.39 -10.92
C ILE A 79 21.88 -5.98 -11.82
N THR A 80 23.10 -6.24 -11.33
CA THR A 80 24.36 -6.01 -12.03
C THR A 80 25.48 -6.83 -11.37
N SER A 81 26.68 -6.85 -11.94
CA SER A 81 27.88 -7.40 -11.30
C SER A 81 28.10 -6.74 -9.94
N GLY A 82 27.95 -7.52 -8.86
CA GLY A 82 28.13 -7.05 -7.48
C GLY A 82 26.85 -6.61 -6.78
N ALA A 83 25.67 -6.67 -7.41
CA ALA A 83 24.39 -6.41 -6.75
C ALA A 83 23.29 -7.42 -7.15
N VAL A 84 22.64 -7.99 -6.13
CA VAL A 84 21.53 -8.95 -6.29
C VAL A 84 20.36 -8.55 -5.41
N ARG A 85 19.15 -8.63 -5.94
CA ARG A 85 17.92 -8.55 -5.15
C ARG A 85 17.49 -9.94 -4.71
N ARG A 86 17.17 -10.10 -3.44
CA ARG A 86 16.50 -11.29 -2.89
C ARG A 86 15.23 -10.89 -2.17
N ASP A 87 14.17 -11.65 -2.39
CA ASP A 87 12.92 -11.47 -1.67
C ASP A 87 12.73 -12.64 -0.70
N TYR A 88 12.25 -12.32 0.50
CA TYR A 88 12.02 -13.25 1.59
C TYR A 88 10.60 -13.09 2.12
N VAL A 89 10.04 -14.17 2.64
CA VAL A 89 8.82 -14.14 3.45
C VAL A 89 9.20 -14.30 4.91
N TRP A 90 8.79 -13.33 5.73
CA TRP A 90 8.84 -13.39 7.18
C TRP A 90 7.48 -13.83 7.71
N SER A 91 7.46 -14.91 8.48
CA SER A 91 6.25 -15.38 9.18
C SER A 91 6.41 -15.17 10.67
N SER A 92 5.45 -14.51 11.32
CA SER A 92 5.42 -14.25 12.77
C SER A 92 3.99 -14.33 13.33
N VAL A 93 3.84 -14.04 14.62
CA VAL A 93 2.54 -13.92 15.28
C VAL A 93 2.42 -12.51 15.87
N ARG A 94 1.36 -11.78 15.52
CA ARG A 94 1.04 -10.44 16.03
C ARG A 94 -0.34 -10.48 16.67
N GLY A 95 -0.43 -10.10 17.95
CA GLY A 95 -1.71 -10.11 18.68
C GLY A 95 -2.39 -11.49 18.76
N GLY A 96 -1.63 -12.58 18.65
CA GLY A 96 -2.16 -13.95 18.63
C GLY A 96 -2.57 -14.48 17.25
N ALA A 97 -2.55 -13.64 16.21
CA ALA A 97 -2.81 -14.04 14.83
C ALA A 97 -1.50 -14.26 14.05
N PRO A 98 -1.40 -15.31 13.21
CA PRO A 98 -0.31 -15.44 12.24
C PRO A 98 -0.30 -14.25 11.28
N VAL A 99 0.89 -13.71 11.01
CA VAL A 99 1.09 -12.65 10.02
C VAL A 99 2.28 -12.98 9.11
N THR A 100 2.20 -12.53 7.87
CA THR A 100 3.26 -12.69 6.88
C THR A 100 3.64 -11.34 6.27
N SER A 101 4.93 -11.10 6.11
CA SER A 101 5.47 -9.88 5.52
C SER A 101 6.51 -10.22 4.46
N THR A 102 6.48 -9.51 3.34
CA THR A 102 7.47 -9.66 2.27
C THR A 102 8.62 -8.69 2.52
N VAL A 103 9.84 -9.20 2.56
CA VAL A 103 11.08 -8.46 2.75
C VAL A 103 11.87 -8.50 1.47
N ARG A 104 12.27 -7.35 0.93
CA ARG A 104 13.14 -7.27 -0.24
C ARG A 104 14.48 -6.69 0.15
N VAL A 105 15.55 -7.33 -0.32
CA VAL A 105 16.92 -6.99 0.07
C VAL A 105 17.75 -6.87 -1.19
N ILE A 106 18.37 -5.72 -1.39
CA ILE A 106 19.49 -5.61 -2.33
C ILE A 106 20.76 -5.85 -1.52
N GLU A 107 21.47 -6.93 -1.85
CA GLU A 107 22.78 -7.24 -1.32
C GLU A 107 23.84 -6.71 -2.29
N ILE A 108 24.74 -5.85 -1.80
CA ILE A 108 25.78 -5.19 -2.58
C ILE A 108 27.15 -5.64 -2.07
N ASP A 109 27.94 -6.27 -2.94
CA ASP A 109 29.33 -6.65 -2.69
C ASP A 109 30.25 -5.43 -2.90
N LEU A 110 30.64 -4.81 -1.78
CA LEU A 110 31.51 -3.64 -1.76
C LEU A 110 32.96 -3.96 -2.16
N THR A 111 33.33 -5.24 -2.32
CA THR A 111 34.64 -5.63 -2.86
C THR A 111 34.64 -5.68 -4.39
N ASN A 112 33.48 -5.81 -5.02
CA ASN A 112 33.36 -5.86 -6.48
C ASN A 112 33.57 -4.47 -7.09
N PRO A 113 34.57 -4.21 -7.93
CA PRO A 113 34.90 -2.87 -8.44
C PRO A 113 33.85 -2.29 -9.41
N TYR A 114 32.86 -3.10 -9.82
CA TYR A 114 31.85 -2.74 -10.82
C TYR A 114 30.51 -2.29 -10.23
N VAL A 115 30.42 -2.15 -8.92
CA VAL A 115 29.25 -1.58 -8.23
C VAL A 115 29.66 -0.48 -7.27
N SER A 116 28.88 0.58 -7.16
CA SER A 116 29.07 1.60 -6.14
C SER A 116 27.74 2.08 -5.56
N LEU A 117 27.81 2.74 -4.42
CA LEU A 117 26.68 3.36 -3.74
C LEU A 117 26.84 4.87 -3.74
N ASN A 118 25.76 5.61 -3.94
CA ASN A 118 25.80 7.06 -3.76
C ASN A 118 24.52 7.59 -3.12
N ALA A 119 24.62 8.73 -2.46
CA ALA A 119 23.44 9.47 -2.06
C ALA A 119 22.84 10.16 -3.30
N MET A 120 21.53 10.06 -3.44
CA MET A 120 20.75 10.83 -4.40
C MET A 120 19.91 11.84 -3.64
N ASN A 121 19.89 13.10 -4.07
CA ASN A 121 19.06 14.13 -3.47
C ASN A 121 17.79 14.34 -4.28
N GLY A 122 16.87 15.15 -3.75
CA GLY A 122 15.66 15.56 -4.44
C GLY A 122 15.93 16.19 -5.82
N LYS A 123 14.86 16.61 -6.49
CA LYS A 123 14.86 17.05 -7.91
C LYS A 123 16.11 17.87 -8.30
N GLY A 124 16.85 17.43 -9.32
CA GLY A 124 18.03 18.16 -9.79
C GLY A 124 19.28 17.99 -8.93
N GLY A 125 19.25 17.14 -7.90
CA GLY A 125 20.28 17.09 -6.87
C GLY A 125 20.25 18.28 -5.90
N THR A 126 19.16 19.04 -5.86
CA THR A 126 19.07 20.34 -5.18
C THR A 126 18.40 20.29 -3.82
N LEU A 127 18.65 21.30 -2.99
CA LEU A 127 17.98 21.52 -1.71
C LEU A 127 17.34 22.93 -1.64
N PRO A 128 16.31 23.12 -0.83
CA PRO A 128 15.35 22.08 -0.44
C PRO A 128 14.57 21.59 -1.67
N SER A 129 14.39 20.29 -1.81
CA SER A 129 13.55 19.72 -2.87
C SER A 129 13.11 18.30 -2.54
N LYS A 130 12.04 17.82 -3.20
CA LYS A 130 11.54 16.45 -3.09
C LYS A 130 11.42 15.82 -4.48
N ALA A 131 11.69 14.52 -4.59
CA ALA A 131 11.48 13.73 -5.79
C ALA A 131 11.13 12.28 -5.44
N THR A 132 10.49 11.55 -6.34
CA THR A 132 10.30 10.10 -6.12
C THR A 132 11.63 9.36 -6.29
N VAL A 133 11.80 8.23 -5.60
CA VAL A 133 13.00 7.39 -5.76
C VAL A 133 13.18 6.96 -7.22
N ALA A 134 12.10 6.59 -7.92
CA ALA A 134 12.18 6.28 -9.36
C ALA A 134 12.72 7.45 -10.19
N SER A 135 12.34 8.69 -9.88
CA SER A 135 12.84 9.87 -10.59
C SER A 135 14.33 10.08 -10.32
N MET A 136 14.76 9.97 -9.06
CA MET A 136 16.18 10.08 -8.67
C MET A 136 17.04 8.99 -9.32
N VAL A 137 16.57 7.75 -9.33
CA VAL A 137 17.26 6.62 -9.98
C VAL A 137 17.41 6.87 -11.47
N LYS A 138 16.34 7.31 -12.14
CA LYS A 138 16.36 7.64 -13.57
C LYS A 138 17.29 8.81 -13.89
N GLU A 139 17.21 9.89 -13.09
CA GLU A 139 17.98 11.12 -13.31
C GLU A 139 19.49 10.89 -13.14
N THR A 140 19.88 10.09 -12.14
CA THR A 140 21.29 9.84 -11.84
C THR A 140 21.88 8.64 -12.60
N GLY A 141 21.06 7.84 -13.27
CA GLY A 141 21.50 6.64 -13.98
C GLY A 141 21.82 5.46 -13.05
N ALA A 142 21.30 5.46 -11.81
CA ALA A 142 21.40 4.32 -10.92
C ALA A 142 20.65 3.11 -11.50
N VAL A 143 21.13 1.90 -11.20
CA VAL A 143 20.48 0.63 -11.62
C VAL A 143 19.54 0.08 -10.55
N ALA A 144 19.59 0.63 -9.34
CA ALA A 144 18.63 0.39 -8.27
C ALA A 144 18.70 1.52 -7.23
N GLY A 145 17.72 1.58 -6.32
CA GLY A 145 17.78 2.50 -5.18
C GLY A 145 16.62 2.35 -4.21
N VAL A 146 16.82 2.85 -2.99
CA VAL A 146 15.82 2.94 -1.92
C VAL A 146 15.76 4.34 -1.33
N ASN A 147 14.63 4.76 -0.76
CA ASN A 147 14.56 6.01 0.00
C ASN A 147 15.51 5.97 1.23
N ALA A 148 15.89 7.15 1.76
CA ALA A 148 16.89 7.23 2.82
C ALA A 148 16.40 7.98 4.07
N ASP A 149 16.72 9.26 4.19
CA ASP A 149 16.71 9.99 5.46
C ASP A 149 15.31 10.48 5.85
N TYR A 150 15.15 10.80 7.13
CA TYR A 150 13.97 11.49 7.65
C TYR A 150 13.96 12.94 7.20
N PHE A 151 12.76 13.49 7.06
CA PHE A 151 12.54 14.89 6.69
C PHE A 151 11.19 15.39 7.19
N ASP A 152 11.05 16.71 7.22
CA ASP A 152 9.79 17.37 7.54
C ASP A 152 8.86 17.30 6.31
N THR A 153 8.05 16.25 6.23
CA THR A 153 7.14 15.90 5.11
C THR A 153 6.23 17.06 4.69
N ALA A 154 5.70 17.84 5.63
CA ALA A 154 4.83 18.99 5.38
C ALA A 154 5.59 20.28 5.01
N SER A 155 6.91 20.34 5.22
CA SER A 155 7.70 21.54 4.98
C SER A 155 7.95 21.78 3.49
N ALA A 156 7.82 23.04 3.05
CA ALA A 156 8.29 23.49 1.75
C ALA A 156 9.82 23.59 1.67
N GLU A 157 10.50 23.71 2.82
CA GLU A 157 11.96 23.72 2.97
C GLU A 157 12.50 22.36 3.41
N ALA A 158 11.80 21.26 3.08
CA ALA A 158 12.20 19.94 3.53
C ALA A 158 13.62 19.58 3.08
N THR A 159 14.44 19.22 4.05
CA THR A 159 15.81 18.74 3.89
C THR A 159 15.99 17.48 4.73
N PRO A 160 16.97 16.61 4.38
CA PRO A 160 17.33 15.44 5.19
C PRO A 160 17.63 15.81 6.65
N PHE A 161 17.49 14.92 7.63
CA PHE A 161 17.86 15.26 9.01
C PHE A 161 19.34 15.03 9.29
N GLY A 162 19.90 13.96 8.75
CA GLY A 162 21.31 13.64 8.85
C GLY A 162 22.18 14.38 7.84
N ALA A 163 23.45 13.99 7.84
CA ALA A 163 24.42 14.46 6.88
C ALA A 163 24.15 13.82 5.52
N VAL A 164 24.44 14.56 4.44
CA VAL A 164 24.48 14.01 3.10
C VAL A 164 25.83 14.25 2.48
N ILE A 165 26.51 13.15 2.13
CA ILE A 165 27.67 13.18 1.25
C ILE A 165 27.29 12.44 -0.03
N ALA A 166 27.45 13.13 -1.16
CA ALA A 166 27.25 12.56 -2.48
C ALA A 166 28.55 12.72 -3.28
N SER A 167 29.06 11.62 -3.85
CA SER A 167 30.31 11.62 -4.62
C SER A 167 31.52 12.21 -3.86
N GLY A 168 31.58 12.03 -2.55
CA GLY A 168 32.63 12.59 -1.68
C GLY A 168 32.54 14.08 -1.36
N GLU A 169 31.47 14.76 -1.80
CA GLU A 169 31.19 16.14 -1.47
C GLU A 169 30.14 16.24 -0.38
N LEU A 170 30.38 17.10 0.63
CA LEU A 170 29.36 17.39 1.64
C LEU A 170 28.28 18.27 1.01
N VAL A 171 27.12 17.66 0.76
CA VAL A 171 25.95 18.39 0.26
C VAL A 171 25.26 19.10 1.41
N LYS A 172 25.23 18.48 2.59
CA LYS A 172 24.55 19.01 3.77
C LYS A 172 25.10 18.43 5.06
N SER A 173 25.19 19.26 6.10
CA SER A 173 25.57 18.85 7.45
C SER A 173 24.45 18.11 8.19
N PRO A 174 24.77 17.30 9.21
CA PRO A 174 23.77 16.74 10.11
C PRO A 174 23.14 17.82 11.01
N ARG A 175 21.84 17.68 11.29
CA ARG A 175 21.16 18.47 12.33
C ARG A 175 21.70 18.11 13.72
N GLN A 176 21.66 19.07 14.64
CA GLN A 176 21.92 18.83 16.07
C GLN A 176 20.72 18.12 16.72
N LEU A 177 20.62 16.81 16.48
CA LEU A 177 19.60 15.93 17.02
C LEU A 177 20.24 14.78 17.80
N GLU A 178 19.64 14.36 18.91
CA GLU A 178 20.16 13.30 19.75
C GLU A 178 19.91 11.93 19.13
N GLY A 179 20.95 11.11 19.04
CA GLY A 179 20.80 9.71 18.69
C GLY A 179 20.47 9.41 17.22
N MET A 180 20.57 10.39 16.30
CA MET A 180 20.48 10.15 14.84
C MET A 180 21.74 9.47 14.33
N PHE A 181 21.57 8.29 13.70
CA PHE A 181 22.67 7.58 13.06
C PHE A 181 22.72 7.88 11.56
N MET A 182 23.91 7.76 10.99
CA MET A 182 24.17 7.86 9.56
C MET A 182 24.78 6.55 9.07
N PHE A 183 24.45 6.18 7.83
CA PHE A 183 25.14 5.14 7.07
C PHE A 183 26.07 5.81 6.06
N ALA A 184 27.32 5.36 6.02
CA ALA A 184 28.32 5.86 5.11
C ALA A 184 29.10 4.71 4.46
N VAL A 185 29.66 4.99 3.30
CA VAL A 185 30.69 4.18 2.67
C VAL A 185 31.92 5.07 2.49
N THR A 186 33.06 4.65 3.01
CA THR A 186 34.32 5.41 2.86
C THR A 186 34.78 5.42 1.40
N ALA A 187 35.71 6.31 1.04
CA ALA A 187 36.34 6.31 -0.28
C ALA A 187 37.03 4.96 -0.59
N ASP A 188 37.53 4.28 0.44
CA ASP A 188 38.10 2.92 0.36
C ASP A 188 37.04 1.81 0.35
N ARG A 189 35.76 2.15 0.18
CA ARG A 189 34.62 1.23 0.05
C ARG A 189 34.33 0.42 1.31
N VAL A 190 34.67 0.95 2.48
CA VAL A 190 34.35 0.34 3.78
C VAL A 190 33.04 0.95 4.32
N PRO A 191 32.02 0.14 4.64
CA PRO A 191 30.78 0.64 5.23
C PRO A 191 30.99 1.03 6.69
N MET A 192 30.28 2.08 7.12
CA MET A 192 30.32 2.61 8.47
C MET A 192 28.91 3.04 8.89
N ILE A 193 28.56 2.77 10.16
CA ILE A 193 27.37 3.32 10.80
C ILE A 193 27.80 3.98 12.11
N ASP A 194 27.55 5.28 12.23
CA ASP A 194 27.83 6.05 13.44
C ASP A 194 26.96 7.32 13.50
N ARG A 195 27.04 8.05 14.60
CA ARG A 195 26.52 9.41 14.73
C ARG A 195 27.64 10.38 14.42
N PHE A 196 27.32 11.47 13.74
CA PHE A 196 28.29 12.51 13.36
C PHE A 196 27.83 13.89 13.80
N THR A 197 28.76 14.70 14.28
CA THR A 197 28.59 16.14 14.50
C THR A 197 29.45 16.92 13.51
N VAL A 198 29.16 18.20 13.32
CA VAL A 198 30.03 19.09 12.56
C VAL A 198 31.11 19.71 13.44
N GLU A 199 32.29 19.90 12.86
CA GLU A 199 33.37 20.70 13.43
C GLU A 199 33.94 21.56 12.29
N GLY A 200 33.89 22.89 12.44
CA GLY A 200 34.33 23.79 11.39
C GLY A 200 34.37 25.24 11.83
N THR A 201 35.11 26.06 11.08
CA THR A 201 35.25 27.50 11.34
C THR A 201 35.28 28.28 10.03
N VAL A 202 34.87 29.55 10.12
CA VAL A 202 35.23 30.59 9.16
C VAL A 202 36.35 31.42 9.79
N ALA A 203 37.44 31.63 9.06
CA ALA A 203 38.54 32.46 9.52
C ALA A 203 38.94 33.49 8.46
N THR A 204 39.20 34.72 8.90
CA THR A 204 39.77 35.78 8.06
C THR A 204 41.30 35.70 8.05
N ALA A 205 41.93 36.29 7.04
CA ALA A 205 43.40 36.39 7.00
C ALA A 205 44.00 37.15 8.21
N GLY A 206 43.20 37.99 8.88
CA GLY A 206 43.59 38.71 10.10
C GLY A 206 43.51 37.87 11.38
N GLY A 207 43.14 36.59 11.30
CA GLY A 207 43.09 35.67 12.44
C GLY A 207 41.77 35.66 13.22
N ALA A 208 40.82 36.53 12.88
CA ALA A 208 39.47 36.47 13.45
C ALA A 208 38.75 35.22 12.94
N SER A 209 38.07 34.50 13.83
CA SER A 209 37.35 33.28 13.45
C SER A 209 36.02 33.12 14.18
N PHE A 210 35.12 32.36 13.57
CA PHE A 210 33.81 32.01 14.14
C PHE A 210 33.45 30.55 13.79
N PRO A 211 32.88 29.78 14.73
CA PRO A 211 32.51 28.38 14.48
C PRO A 211 31.33 28.26 13.51
N LEU A 212 31.43 27.28 12.61
CA LEU A 212 30.33 26.90 11.73
C LEU A 212 29.40 25.93 12.45
N ALA A 213 28.10 26.22 12.39
CA ALA A 213 27.04 25.36 12.93
C ALA A 213 26.53 24.34 11.91
N GLY A 214 26.73 24.58 10.60
CA GLY A 214 26.30 23.66 9.56
C GLY A 214 26.35 24.23 8.15
N MET A 215 25.78 23.45 7.22
CA MET A 215 25.73 23.72 5.79
C MET A 215 24.39 23.25 5.20
N ASN A 216 23.79 24.08 4.34
CA ASN A 216 22.58 23.80 3.55
C ASN A 216 21.41 23.25 4.37
N GLU A 217 21.06 23.95 5.45
CA GLU A 217 20.13 23.46 6.46
C GLU A 217 18.85 24.29 6.49
N ALA A 218 17.70 23.64 6.68
CA ALA A 218 16.46 24.35 6.96
C ALA A 218 16.38 24.72 8.46
N ALA A 219 15.49 25.63 8.85
CA ALA A 219 15.32 25.90 10.27
C ALA A 219 14.71 24.69 11.01
N TYR A 220 15.37 24.23 12.07
CA TYR A 220 14.90 23.15 12.96
C TYR A 220 15.08 23.50 14.45
N ARG A 221 14.50 22.66 15.33
CA ARG A 221 14.70 22.71 16.78
C ARG A 221 15.81 21.77 17.22
N THR A 222 16.79 22.29 17.96
CA THR A 222 17.93 21.49 18.43
C THR A 222 17.52 20.54 19.56
N GLU A 223 18.17 19.40 19.68
CA GLU A 223 18.05 18.50 20.83
C GLU A 223 19.36 18.52 21.65
N PRO A 224 19.28 18.41 23.00
CA PRO A 224 18.06 18.30 23.82
C PRO A 224 17.41 19.67 24.16
N ASN A 225 18.04 20.78 23.77
CA ASN A 225 17.71 22.11 24.31
C ASN A 225 16.45 22.77 23.73
N ALA A 226 15.82 22.18 22.70
CA ALA A 226 14.67 22.74 21.96
C ALA A 226 14.89 24.18 21.43
N GLY A 227 16.16 24.58 21.26
CA GLY A 227 16.55 25.90 20.77
C GLY A 227 16.31 26.05 19.27
N TYR A 228 16.25 27.29 18.78
CA TYR A 228 16.26 27.54 17.33
C TYR A 228 17.68 27.30 16.79
N SER A 229 17.81 26.38 15.83
CA SER A 229 19.08 25.98 15.19
C SER A 229 19.95 27.11 14.64
N HIS A 230 19.33 28.22 14.25
CA HIS A 230 20.00 29.34 13.59
C HIS A 230 20.34 30.49 14.55
N VAL A 231 19.91 30.47 15.81
CA VAL A 231 20.20 31.57 16.74
C VAL A 231 21.68 31.57 17.14
N ASN A 232 22.34 32.73 17.04
CA ASN A 232 23.77 32.91 17.37
C ASN A 232 24.71 32.00 16.56
N ALA A 233 24.29 31.58 15.37
CA ALA A 233 24.97 30.55 14.59
C ALA A 233 25.32 31.05 13.18
N LEU A 234 26.39 30.46 12.63
CA LEU A 234 26.88 30.73 11.28
C LEU A 234 26.72 29.47 10.42
N TYR A 235 26.06 29.60 9.27
CA TYR A 235 25.83 28.51 8.32
C TYR A 235 26.39 28.85 6.94
N ILE A 236 26.75 27.82 6.18
CA ILE A 236 27.13 27.91 4.77
C ILE A 236 25.95 27.48 3.89
N TYR A 237 25.67 28.25 2.83
CA TYR A 237 24.76 27.86 1.75
C TYR A 237 25.50 27.82 0.43
N THR A 238 25.51 26.66 -0.22
CA THR A 238 26.22 26.43 -1.48
C THR A 238 25.27 26.49 -2.66
N ASP A 239 25.79 26.25 -3.86
CA ASP A 239 25.03 26.24 -5.11
C ASP A 239 23.96 25.14 -5.17
N VAL A 240 24.02 24.11 -4.33
CA VAL A 240 22.97 23.10 -4.21
C VAL A 240 21.68 23.66 -3.60
N TRP A 241 21.76 24.76 -2.82
CA TRP A 241 20.59 25.42 -2.27
C TRP A 241 19.96 26.35 -3.32
N LYS A 242 18.87 25.90 -3.97
CA LYS A 242 18.24 26.64 -5.09
C LYS A 242 17.03 27.48 -4.68
N ALA A 243 16.52 27.33 -3.46
CA ALA A 243 15.45 28.20 -2.99
C ALA A 243 15.94 29.66 -2.89
N ALA A 244 15.06 30.60 -3.22
CA ALA A 244 15.36 32.04 -3.12
C ALA A 244 15.59 32.46 -1.66
N GLU A 245 14.78 31.92 -0.76
CA GLU A 245 14.99 32.04 0.66
C GLU A 245 15.93 30.93 1.16
N ARG A 246 16.82 31.34 2.06
CA ARG A 246 17.59 30.49 2.95
C ARG A 246 17.01 30.75 4.33
N PRO A 247 16.80 29.69 5.13
CA PRO A 247 15.53 29.36 5.76
C PRO A 247 14.73 30.57 6.21
N ASN A 248 13.43 30.55 5.92
CA ASN A 248 12.51 31.66 6.17
C ASN A 248 12.81 32.36 7.51
N THR A 249 12.98 33.68 7.47
CA THR A 249 13.41 34.48 8.63
C THR A 249 12.46 34.40 9.81
N ALA A 250 11.17 34.11 9.56
CA ALA A 250 10.18 33.82 10.60
C ALA A 250 10.53 32.56 11.42
N SER A 251 11.22 31.59 10.80
CA SER A 251 11.61 30.32 11.39
C SER A 251 12.97 30.37 12.12
N SER A 252 13.78 31.42 11.90
CA SER A 252 15.13 31.58 12.48
C SER A 252 15.20 32.48 13.72
N ALA A 253 14.07 33.00 14.18
CA ALA A 253 13.91 33.85 15.39
C ALA A 253 14.73 35.17 15.43
N SER A 254 15.49 35.49 14.38
CA SER A 254 16.28 36.72 14.25
C SER A 254 16.57 37.03 12.78
N THR A 255 16.88 38.30 12.48
CA THR A 255 17.26 38.76 11.14
C THR A 255 18.71 38.38 10.81
N PRO A 256 19.00 37.77 9.65
CA PRO A 256 20.34 37.38 9.25
C PRO A 256 21.19 38.56 8.75
N THR A 257 22.51 38.41 8.80
CA THR A 257 23.46 39.08 7.90
C THR A 257 24.03 38.02 6.96
N GLU A 258 24.08 38.30 5.65
CA GLU A 258 24.65 37.40 4.65
C GLU A 258 25.89 37.98 3.97
N ALA A 259 26.88 37.13 3.68
CA ALA A 259 28.04 37.48 2.88
C ALA A 259 28.27 36.44 1.78
N LEU A 260 28.32 36.87 0.52
CA LEU A 260 28.68 36.03 -0.61
C LEU A 260 30.21 35.93 -0.70
N VAL A 261 30.71 34.71 -0.73
CA VAL A 261 32.12 34.37 -0.92
C VAL A 261 32.27 33.68 -2.26
N VAL A 262 33.20 34.16 -3.10
CA VAL A 262 33.55 33.58 -4.39
C VAL A 262 35.06 33.46 -4.43
N ASP A 263 35.58 32.26 -4.77
CA ASP A 263 37.02 31.97 -4.78
C ASP A 263 37.72 32.35 -3.46
N GLY A 264 37.05 32.13 -2.33
CA GLY A 264 37.56 32.45 -0.98
C GLY A 264 37.59 33.95 -0.65
N VAL A 265 36.97 34.81 -1.45
CA VAL A 265 36.93 36.26 -1.23
C VAL A 265 35.48 36.74 -1.09
N VAL A 266 35.20 37.58 -0.10
CA VAL A 266 33.89 38.20 0.08
C VAL A 266 33.61 39.18 -1.08
N THR A 267 32.54 38.96 -1.84
CA THR A 267 32.18 39.79 -3.00
C THR A 267 30.93 40.64 -2.76
N GLN A 268 30.03 40.22 -1.86
CA GLN A 268 28.84 40.98 -1.47
C GLN A 268 28.53 40.75 0.01
N ILE A 269 27.93 41.76 0.65
CA ILE A 269 27.41 41.66 2.02
C ILE A 269 26.03 42.31 2.07
N ALA A 270 25.08 41.66 2.73
CA ALA A 270 23.78 42.20 3.09
C ALA A 270 23.68 42.28 4.62
N ASP A 271 23.75 43.49 5.16
CA ASP A 271 23.60 43.72 6.60
C ASP A 271 22.12 43.67 7.01
N LYS A 272 21.80 42.81 8.00
CA LYS A 272 20.43 42.59 8.50
C LYS A 272 19.42 42.34 7.36
N ALA A 273 19.87 41.69 6.31
CA ALA A 273 19.12 41.39 5.11
C ALA A 273 19.67 40.12 4.45
N THR A 274 18.90 39.56 3.53
CA THR A 274 19.33 38.44 2.69
C THR A 274 19.84 38.95 1.34
N LEU A 275 20.76 38.20 0.74
CA LEU A 275 21.20 38.43 -0.63
C LEU A 275 20.22 37.76 -1.59
N ASN A 276 19.73 38.49 -2.60
CA ASN A 276 18.91 37.92 -3.66
C ASN A 276 19.79 37.35 -4.80
N VAL A 277 20.70 36.46 -4.45
CA VAL A 277 21.59 35.77 -5.39
C VAL A 277 21.63 34.28 -5.08
N GLN A 278 21.85 33.48 -6.11
CA GLN A 278 22.16 32.06 -5.95
C GLN A 278 23.69 31.92 -5.82
N PRO A 279 24.19 31.14 -4.86
CA PRO A 279 25.63 30.91 -4.76
C PRO A 279 26.15 30.24 -6.05
N PRO A 280 27.28 30.70 -6.62
CA PRO A 280 27.91 30.04 -7.77
C PRO A 280 28.64 28.76 -7.34
N ALA A 281 28.99 27.89 -8.29
CA ALA A 281 29.67 26.62 -8.01
C ALA A 281 31.03 26.76 -7.30
N ASN A 282 31.74 27.86 -7.53
CA ASN A 282 33.01 28.21 -6.88
C ASN A 282 32.83 29.14 -5.67
N GLY A 283 31.62 29.21 -5.10
CA GLY A 283 31.30 30.12 -4.02
C GLY A 283 30.21 29.60 -3.09
N TYR A 284 29.93 30.39 -2.06
CA TYR A 284 28.91 30.09 -1.05
C TYR A 284 28.47 31.37 -0.34
N ILE A 285 27.31 31.32 0.31
CA ILE A 285 26.84 32.38 1.19
C ILE A 285 27.10 31.97 2.64
N LEU A 286 27.79 32.83 3.38
CA LEU A 286 27.82 32.80 4.84
C LEU A 286 26.58 33.49 5.37
N ARG A 287 25.78 32.79 6.17
CA ARG A 287 24.59 33.34 6.81
C ARG A 287 24.74 33.29 8.32
N GLY A 288 24.86 34.46 8.94
CA GLY A 288 25.02 34.62 10.38
C GLY A 288 23.79 35.23 11.02
N HIS A 289 23.48 34.80 12.23
CA HIS A 289 22.43 35.36 13.08
C HIS A 289 22.99 35.70 14.45
N GLY A 290 22.42 36.69 15.14
CA GLY A 290 22.85 37.08 16.48
C GLY A 290 24.35 37.40 16.55
N THR A 291 25.10 36.71 17.41
CA THR A 291 26.57 36.88 17.52
C THR A 291 27.32 36.56 16.23
N ALA A 292 26.85 35.62 15.41
CA ALA A 292 27.43 35.34 14.10
C ALA A 292 27.19 36.48 13.11
N ALA A 293 25.99 37.10 13.15
CA ALA A 293 25.73 38.29 12.35
C ALA A 293 26.64 39.46 12.76
N ALA A 294 26.92 39.60 14.06
CA ALA A 294 27.90 40.58 14.55
C ALA A 294 29.31 40.30 14.01
N PHE A 295 29.77 39.05 14.07
CA PHE A 295 31.04 38.64 13.48
C PHE A 295 31.14 39.01 11.99
N LEU A 296 30.11 38.71 11.18
CA LEU A 296 30.12 39.05 9.75
C LEU A 296 30.23 40.55 9.52
N ARG A 297 29.52 41.38 10.29
CA ARG A 297 29.55 42.85 10.16
C ARG A 297 30.86 43.47 10.62
N GLU A 298 31.48 42.90 11.65
CA GLU A 298 32.67 43.45 12.29
C GLU A 298 33.97 42.99 11.61
N GLN A 299 33.97 41.79 11.04
CA GLN A 299 35.19 41.14 10.53
C GLN A 299 35.25 41.06 9.00
N LEU A 300 34.12 41.22 8.29
CA LEU A 300 34.08 41.09 6.83
C LEU A 300 33.74 42.42 6.15
N THR A 301 34.46 42.68 5.07
CA THR A 301 34.15 43.70 4.06
C THR A 301 34.36 43.10 2.67
N VAL A 302 33.79 43.70 1.63
CA VAL A 302 34.06 43.25 0.25
C VAL A 302 35.57 43.29 -0.02
N GLY A 303 36.11 42.20 -0.56
CA GLY A 303 37.55 41.98 -0.75
C GLY A 303 38.24 41.21 0.39
N THR A 304 37.55 40.92 1.50
CA THR A 304 38.11 40.13 2.60
C THR A 304 38.31 38.69 2.16
N ALA A 305 39.54 38.19 2.27
CA ALA A 305 39.84 36.78 2.09
C ALA A 305 39.37 35.98 3.32
N VAL A 306 38.63 34.91 3.07
CA VAL A 306 38.10 33.99 4.07
C VAL A 306 38.47 32.56 3.73
N THR A 307 38.72 31.78 4.77
CA THR A 307 38.84 30.33 4.69
C THR A 307 37.67 29.72 5.44
N SER A 308 37.10 28.65 4.91
CA SER A 308 36.02 27.92 5.55
C SER A 308 36.30 26.44 5.44
N ASP A 309 36.40 25.78 6.58
CA ASP A 309 36.66 24.35 6.69
C ASP A 309 35.54 23.74 7.53
N LEU A 310 34.88 22.71 7.00
CA LEU A 310 33.82 22.00 7.70
C LEU A 310 34.04 20.49 7.56
N LYS A 311 34.17 19.84 8.71
CA LYS A 311 34.49 18.44 8.87
C LYS A 311 33.41 17.72 9.68
N LEU A 312 33.40 16.41 9.56
CA LEU A 312 32.51 15.55 10.33
C LEU A 312 33.28 14.83 11.44
N LYS A 313 32.76 14.87 12.66
CA LYS A 313 33.36 14.19 13.81
C LYS A 313 32.49 13.01 14.22
N SER A 314 33.07 11.81 14.20
CA SER A 314 32.44 10.60 14.71
C SER A 314 32.23 10.73 16.22
N VAL A 315 31.00 10.52 16.68
CA VAL A 315 30.68 10.57 18.11
C VAL A 315 31.23 9.34 18.84
N ALA A 316 31.26 8.17 18.21
CA ALA A 316 31.76 6.95 18.87
C ALA A 316 33.29 6.94 19.02
N SER A 317 34.03 7.39 18.00
CA SER A 317 35.50 7.34 18.00
C SER A 317 36.17 8.66 18.35
N GLY A 318 35.48 9.80 18.22
CA GLY A 318 36.06 11.13 18.31
C GLY A 318 36.88 11.55 17.09
N THR A 319 37.02 10.68 16.08
CA THR A 319 37.80 10.93 14.87
C THR A 319 37.10 11.97 14.00
N THR A 320 37.87 12.93 13.50
CA THR A 320 37.42 13.95 12.55
C THR A 320 37.78 13.52 11.13
N PHE A 321 36.81 13.57 10.23
CA PHE A 321 36.90 13.18 8.83
C PHE A 321 36.67 14.37 7.93
N SER A 322 37.48 14.48 6.89
CA SER A 322 37.16 15.32 5.74
C SER A 322 36.01 14.67 4.95
N PRO A 323 35.07 15.44 4.37
CA PRO A 323 33.99 14.87 3.56
C PRO A 323 34.49 13.93 2.44
N SER A 324 35.61 14.27 1.81
CA SER A 324 36.24 13.47 0.76
C SER A 324 36.79 12.11 1.21
N SER A 325 36.85 11.85 2.52
CA SER A 325 37.13 10.50 3.05
C SER A 325 35.96 9.53 2.86
N PHE A 326 34.79 10.04 2.47
CA PHE A 326 33.60 9.23 2.17
C PHE A 326 33.33 9.20 0.68
N GLN A 327 32.81 8.07 0.19
CA GLN A 327 32.17 7.98 -1.12
C GLN A 327 30.75 8.53 -1.03
N MET A 328 30.02 8.15 0.03
CA MET A 328 28.66 8.60 0.30
C MET A 328 28.32 8.55 1.78
N MET A 329 27.34 9.35 2.19
CA MET A 329 26.72 9.31 3.51
C MET A 329 25.25 9.73 3.41
N VAL A 330 24.37 9.04 4.12
CA VAL A 330 22.97 9.44 4.33
C VAL A 330 22.60 9.31 5.81
N GLY A 331 21.70 10.15 6.27
CA GLY A 331 21.08 9.99 7.59
C GLY A 331 20.08 8.83 7.64
N GLY A 332 19.85 8.38 8.86
CA GLY A 332 18.75 7.54 9.28
C GLY A 332 18.34 7.91 10.69
N HIS A 333 17.49 7.11 11.32
CA HIS A 333 16.92 7.43 12.62
C HIS A 333 17.67 6.77 13.77
N THR A 334 17.26 5.56 14.15
CA THR A 334 17.85 4.81 15.26
C THR A 334 18.63 3.61 14.76
N ILE A 335 19.65 3.21 15.50
CA ILE A 335 20.26 1.89 15.36
C ILE A 335 19.22 0.80 15.64
N LEU A 336 19.22 -0.25 14.82
CA LEU A 336 18.32 -1.40 14.91
C LEU A 336 19.08 -2.67 15.27
N VAL A 337 20.24 -2.88 14.64
CA VAL A 337 21.09 -4.05 14.86
C VAL A 337 22.50 -3.58 15.18
N ASN A 338 23.09 -4.15 16.22
CA ASN A 338 24.48 -3.96 16.59
C ASN A 338 25.08 -5.31 16.98
N GLU A 339 26.27 -5.61 16.46
CA GLU A 339 26.95 -6.90 16.66
C GLU A 339 26.09 -8.13 16.31
N GLY A 340 25.32 -8.02 15.21
CA GLY A 340 24.47 -9.09 14.70
C GLY A 340 23.23 -9.37 15.55
N LYS A 341 22.90 -8.48 16.49
CA LYS A 341 21.77 -8.65 17.43
C LYS A 341 20.89 -7.40 17.46
N PRO A 342 19.58 -7.53 17.78
CA PRO A 342 18.73 -6.39 18.07
C PRO A 342 19.38 -5.47 19.12
N SER A 343 19.43 -4.16 18.82
CA SER A 343 19.98 -3.13 19.70
C SER A 343 18.88 -2.38 20.45
N SER A 344 19.22 -1.79 21.59
CA SER A 344 18.42 -0.70 22.15
C SER A 344 18.38 0.49 21.19
N PHE A 345 17.25 1.18 21.13
CA PHE A 345 17.10 2.35 20.28
C PHE A 345 17.90 3.53 20.83
N SER A 346 18.53 4.29 19.93
CA SER A 346 19.35 5.46 20.27
C SER A 346 18.54 6.75 20.46
N ARG A 347 17.27 6.73 20.07
CA ARG A 347 16.32 7.83 20.23
C ARG A 347 14.88 7.30 20.30
N ASN A 348 13.94 8.16 20.73
CA ASN A 348 12.53 7.81 20.84
C ASN A 348 11.97 7.36 19.48
N THR A 349 11.37 6.17 19.43
CA THR A 349 10.82 5.57 18.20
C THR A 349 9.32 5.80 18.02
N GLY A 350 8.68 6.68 18.81
CA GLY A 350 7.24 6.93 18.75
C GLY A 350 6.75 7.36 17.37
N SER A 351 7.51 8.23 16.69
CA SER A 351 7.27 8.65 15.31
C SER A 351 7.39 7.53 14.28
N LEU A 352 7.96 6.38 14.66
CA LEU A 352 8.11 5.22 13.79
C LEU A 352 6.93 4.26 13.88
N SER A 353 5.89 4.56 14.67
CA SER A 353 4.79 3.60 14.93
C SER A 353 5.33 2.21 15.32
N PRO A 354 6.11 2.12 16.42
CA PRO A 354 7.07 1.03 16.61
C PRO A 354 6.39 -0.35 16.83
N THR A 355 5.14 -0.34 17.25
CA THR A 355 4.30 -1.52 17.50
C THR A 355 3.34 -1.85 16.36
N SER A 356 3.26 -1.00 15.33
CA SER A 356 2.38 -1.18 14.17
C SER A 356 3.16 -1.88 13.05
N GLY A 357 2.50 -2.83 12.37
CA GLY A 357 3.00 -3.31 11.09
C GLY A 357 2.87 -2.19 10.08
N ARG A 358 4.00 -1.69 9.58
CA ARG A 358 4.05 -0.65 8.54
C ARG A 358 5.10 -1.01 7.50
N ALA A 359 5.10 -0.32 6.37
CA ALA A 359 6.21 -0.40 5.44
C ALA A 359 7.48 0.18 6.09
N ARG A 360 8.63 -0.44 5.82
CA ARG A 360 9.92 -0.09 6.45
C ARG A 360 11.02 -0.04 5.43
N THR A 361 11.96 0.89 5.64
CA THR A 361 13.26 0.89 4.95
C THR A 361 14.38 0.82 5.98
N ALA A 362 15.43 0.04 5.69
CA ALA A 362 16.60 -0.07 6.54
C ALA A 362 17.86 -0.27 5.71
N VAL A 363 19.00 0.07 6.31
CA VAL A 363 20.33 -0.20 5.74
C VAL A 363 21.24 -0.80 6.78
N GLY A 364 22.14 -1.69 6.36
CA GLY A 364 23.16 -2.26 7.22
C GLY A 364 24.30 -2.88 6.45
N TYR A 365 25.27 -3.43 7.16
CA TYR A 365 26.41 -4.12 6.56
C TYR A 365 26.81 -5.39 7.32
N SER A 366 27.52 -6.29 6.63
CA SER A 366 27.96 -7.59 7.14
C SER A 366 29.13 -7.48 8.12
N ARG A 367 29.37 -8.53 8.92
CA ARG A 367 30.43 -8.54 9.94
C ARG A 367 31.84 -8.34 9.39
N ASP A 368 32.07 -8.79 8.16
CA ASP A 368 33.36 -8.66 7.46
C ASP A 368 33.49 -7.34 6.67
N ASN A 369 32.51 -6.44 6.78
CA ASN A 369 32.45 -5.14 6.09
C ASN A 369 32.42 -5.24 4.56
N LYS A 370 32.12 -6.41 3.98
CA LYS A 370 32.14 -6.62 2.52
C LYS A 370 30.78 -6.45 1.85
N THR A 371 29.69 -6.63 2.58
CA THR A 371 28.34 -6.58 2.03
C THR A 371 27.55 -5.44 2.66
N ALA A 372 26.93 -4.60 1.84
CA ALA A 372 25.87 -3.69 2.27
C ALA A 372 24.50 -4.28 1.93
N TYR A 373 23.51 -3.99 2.77
CA TYR A 373 22.13 -4.45 2.62
C TYR A 373 21.20 -3.24 2.55
N LEU A 374 20.48 -3.08 1.46
CA LEU A 374 19.34 -2.15 1.35
C LEU A 374 18.06 -2.96 1.48
N ILE A 375 17.27 -2.68 2.51
CA ILE A 375 16.14 -3.53 2.93
C ILE A 375 14.86 -2.72 2.87
N THR A 376 13.84 -3.23 2.17
CA THR A 376 12.46 -2.75 2.27
C THR A 376 11.51 -3.84 2.73
N VAL A 377 10.44 -3.43 3.41
CA VAL A 377 9.34 -4.28 3.84
C VAL A 377 8.04 -3.56 3.49
N GLU A 378 7.09 -4.27 2.90
CA GLU A 378 5.83 -3.67 2.46
C GLU A 378 4.68 -3.86 3.43
N ASP A 379 3.77 -2.89 3.44
CA ASP A 379 2.46 -2.95 4.08
C ASP A 379 1.35 -2.74 3.02
N SER A 380 1.37 -3.59 1.99
CA SER A 380 0.44 -3.55 0.88
C SER A 380 0.16 -4.98 0.38
N GLY A 381 -1.03 -5.17 -0.22
CA GLY A 381 -1.47 -6.47 -0.74
C GLY A 381 -1.49 -7.55 0.33
N SER A 382 -0.71 -8.62 0.14
CA SER A 382 -0.61 -9.76 1.07
C SER A 382 0.49 -9.59 2.14
N SER A 383 1.20 -8.45 2.16
CA SER A 383 2.26 -8.17 3.13
C SER A 383 1.72 -7.30 4.27
N ALA A 384 1.86 -7.77 5.51
CA ALA A 384 1.27 -7.12 6.70
C ALA A 384 2.17 -6.06 7.37
N GLY A 385 3.19 -5.56 6.66
CA GLY A 385 4.21 -4.68 7.22
C GLY A 385 5.02 -5.33 8.35
N MET A 386 5.92 -4.57 8.97
CA MET A 386 6.66 -5.01 10.16
C MET A 386 6.61 -3.97 11.27
N THR A 387 6.54 -4.46 12.51
CA THR A 387 6.92 -3.68 13.69
C THR A 387 8.43 -3.44 13.68
N ILE A 388 8.91 -2.44 14.42
CA ILE A 388 10.36 -2.19 14.51
C ILE A 388 11.09 -3.40 15.11
N ALA A 389 10.50 -4.09 16.09
CA ALA A 389 11.08 -5.28 16.68
C ALA A 389 11.17 -6.47 15.70
N GLU A 390 10.19 -6.64 14.81
CA GLU A 390 10.24 -7.64 13.74
C GLU A 390 11.34 -7.31 12.72
N LEU A 391 11.49 -6.03 12.36
CA LEU A 391 12.56 -5.57 11.48
C LEU A 391 13.96 -5.85 12.07
N GLN A 392 14.18 -5.60 13.36
CA GLN A 392 15.46 -5.93 14.03
C GLN A 392 15.80 -7.42 13.91
N LYS A 393 14.82 -8.29 14.19
CA LYS A 393 15.00 -9.76 14.10
C LYS A 393 15.24 -10.20 12.67
N THR A 394 14.54 -9.60 11.71
CA THR A 394 14.71 -9.86 10.28
C THR A 394 16.10 -9.47 9.81
N MET A 395 16.58 -8.27 10.16
CA MET A 395 17.94 -7.81 9.84
C MET A 395 19.01 -8.72 10.44
N ALA A 396 18.86 -9.13 11.70
CA ALA A 396 19.78 -10.09 12.33
C ALA A 396 19.76 -11.46 11.61
N ALA A 397 18.58 -11.96 11.24
CA ALA A 397 18.43 -13.21 10.49
C ALA A 397 19.01 -13.14 9.07
N LEU A 398 19.02 -11.97 8.43
CA LEU A 398 19.67 -11.70 7.15
C LEU A 398 21.21 -11.65 7.25
N GLY A 399 21.78 -11.63 8.47
CA GLY A 399 23.22 -11.52 8.70
C GLY A 399 23.75 -10.09 8.77
N VAL A 400 22.87 -9.09 8.92
CA VAL A 400 23.28 -7.70 9.18
C VAL A 400 24.03 -7.65 10.51
N TRP A 401 25.26 -7.12 10.51
CA TRP A 401 26.08 -6.97 11.71
C TRP A 401 25.81 -5.64 12.41
N LYS A 402 25.74 -4.54 11.66
CA LYS A 402 25.31 -3.24 12.15
C LYS A 402 24.35 -2.63 11.15
N GLY A 403 23.24 -2.08 11.63
CA GLY A 403 22.17 -1.57 10.77
C GLY A 403 21.26 -0.57 11.46
N ILE A 404 20.70 0.35 10.67
CA ILE A 404 19.87 1.48 11.11
C ILE A 404 18.54 1.49 10.39
N ASN A 405 17.55 2.12 11.03
CA ASN A 405 16.27 2.44 10.43
C ASN A 405 16.41 3.65 9.51
N LEU A 406 15.90 3.55 8.29
CA LEU A 406 15.72 4.66 7.35
C LEU A 406 14.25 5.13 7.40
N ASP A 407 13.88 6.11 6.58
CA ASP A 407 12.51 6.58 6.49
C ASP A 407 11.55 5.47 6.01
N GLY A 408 10.38 5.38 6.63
CA GLY A 408 9.44 4.27 6.47
C GLY A 408 8.08 4.72 5.94
N GLY A 409 7.04 3.92 6.20
CA GLY A 409 5.67 4.25 5.81
C GLY A 409 5.56 4.44 4.29
N GLY A 410 4.79 5.44 3.86
CA GLY A 410 4.60 5.77 2.44
C GLY A 410 5.86 6.22 1.70
N SER A 411 6.97 6.51 2.39
CA SER A 411 8.27 6.77 1.77
C SER A 411 8.96 5.49 1.28
N THR A 412 8.65 4.34 1.89
CA THR A 412 9.28 3.04 1.59
C THR A 412 9.14 2.71 0.12
N THR A 413 10.27 2.74 -0.58
CA THR A 413 10.31 2.50 -2.03
C THR A 413 11.60 1.77 -2.37
N MET A 414 11.50 0.68 -3.12
CA MET A 414 12.65 0.05 -3.79
C MET A 414 12.44 0.01 -5.30
N ILE A 415 13.42 0.56 -6.01
CA ILE A 415 13.55 0.53 -7.46
C ILE A 415 14.71 -0.39 -7.82
N ASP A 416 14.53 -1.27 -8.79
CA ASP A 416 15.63 -2.08 -9.33
C ASP A 416 15.48 -2.33 -10.83
N ARG A 417 16.60 -2.59 -11.50
CA ARG A 417 16.66 -3.04 -12.88
C ARG A 417 16.61 -4.58 -12.91
N PRO A 418 15.54 -5.20 -13.43
CA PRO A 418 15.50 -6.64 -13.58
C PRO A 418 16.56 -7.12 -14.57
N LEU A 419 17.04 -8.36 -14.40
CA LEU A 419 18.09 -8.91 -15.25
C LEU A 419 17.70 -8.87 -16.75
N GLY A 420 18.56 -8.25 -17.57
CA GLY A 420 18.36 -8.12 -19.01
C GLY A 420 17.42 -6.98 -19.44
N GLU A 421 16.90 -6.18 -18.50
CA GLU A 421 16.14 -4.96 -18.78
C GLU A 421 17.06 -3.76 -18.90
N PHE A 422 16.70 -2.81 -19.76
CA PHE A 422 17.34 -1.48 -19.79
C PHE A 422 16.73 -0.56 -18.73
N ASP A 423 15.41 -0.63 -18.55
CA ASP A 423 14.68 0.24 -17.64
C ASP A 423 14.62 -0.32 -16.21
N THR A 424 14.66 0.58 -15.25
CA THR A 424 14.37 0.28 -13.85
C THR A 424 12.87 0.28 -13.60
N LYS A 425 12.43 -0.47 -12.59
CA LYS A 425 11.01 -0.52 -12.22
C LYS A 425 10.82 -0.53 -10.71
N LEU A 426 9.60 -0.18 -10.30
CA LEU A 426 9.15 -0.33 -8.93
C LEU A 426 9.07 -1.83 -8.59
N SER A 427 9.75 -2.23 -7.52
CA SER A 427 9.87 -3.64 -7.14
C SER A 427 8.64 -4.18 -6.39
N HIS A 428 7.81 -3.27 -5.86
CA HIS A 428 6.62 -3.58 -5.07
C HIS A 428 5.63 -2.40 -5.01
N PRO A 429 4.32 -2.64 -4.80
CA PRO A 429 3.38 -1.57 -4.46
C PRO A 429 3.79 -0.88 -3.15
N THR A 430 3.52 0.41 -3.02
CA THR A 430 3.83 1.22 -1.84
C THR A 430 2.64 1.31 -0.89
N GLU A 431 2.87 1.64 0.39
CA GLU A 431 1.81 1.80 1.39
C GLU A 431 0.75 2.85 0.96
N ASP A 432 1.18 4.05 0.56
CA ASP A 432 0.30 5.13 0.09
C ASP A 432 -0.40 4.80 -1.25
N GLY A 433 0.16 3.88 -2.04
CA GLY A 433 -0.40 3.49 -3.34
C GLY A 433 -1.51 2.45 -3.24
N GLY A 434 -1.73 1.84 -2.08
CA GLY A 434 -2.62 0.70 -1.93
C GLY A 434 -2.22 -0.45 -2.86
N ALA A 435 -3.12 -0.87 -3.77
CA ALA A 435 -2.81 -1.84 -4.82
C ALA A 435 -2.12 -1.21 -6.07
N GLY A 436 -1.83 0.09 -6.05
CA GLY A 436 -1.28 0.89 -7.16
C GLY A 436 0.22 1.21 -7.06
N THR A 437 0.65 2.22 -7.82
CA THR A 437 2.09 2.57 -8.04
C THR A 437 2.48 3.97 -7.56
N TYR A 438 1.66 4.63 -6.74
CA TYR A 438 1.99 5.98 -6.24
C TYR A 438 3.27 5.95 -5.42
N GLN A 439 4.20 6.85 -5.69
CA GLN A 439 5.44 6.96 -4.92
C GLN A 439 5.47 8.33 -4.25
N ARG A 440 5.69 8.35 -2.94
CA ARG A 440 5.87 9.61 -2.21
C ARG A 440 7.15 10.31 -2.67
N PRO A 441 7.10 11.61 -2.96
CA PRO A 441 8.31 12.41 -3.11
C PRO A 441 9.06 12.52 -1.77
N VAL A 442 10.32 12.10 -1.75
CA VAL A 442 11.24 12.16 -0.59
C VAL A 442 12.39 13.11 -0.86
N VAL A 443 13.18 13.45 0.16
CA VAL A 443 14.28 14.43 0.05
C VAL A 443 15.61 13.82 -0.41
N ASN A 444 15.83 12.52 -0.15
CA ASN A 444 17.01 11.80 -0.61
C ASN A 444 16.79 10.27 -0.62
N ALA A 445 17.74 9.57 -1.24
CA ALA A 445 17.74 8.13 -1.46
C ALA A 445 19.18 7.59 -1.51
N ILE A 446 19.33 6.26 -1.41
CA ILE A 446 20.58 5.54 -1.69
C ILE A 446 20.45 4.91 -3.07
N GLY A 447 21.33 5.27 -4.00
CA GLY A 447 21.41 4.69 -5.35
C GLY A 447 22.50 3.63 -5.45
N VAL A 448 22.25 2.58 -6.21
CA VAL A 448 23.21 1.55 -6.61
C VAL A 448 23.59 1.80 -8.07
N TYR A 449 24.88 1.95 -8.34
CA TYR A 449 25.39 2.27 -9.68
C TYR A 449 26.21 1.11 -10.22
N SER A 450 26.08 0.86 -11.53
CA SER A 450 26.94 -0.07 -12.26
C SER A 450 27.97 0.71 -13.04
N ASN A 451 29.26 0.48 -12.76
CA ASN A 451 30.38 0.93 -13.58
C ASN A 451 31.04 -0.25 -14.31
N ALA A 452 30.31 -1.37 -14.45
CA ALA A 452 30.75 -2.52 -15.23
C ALA A 452 30.98 -2.14 -16.70
N PRO A 453 32.09 -2.58 -17.33
CA PRO A 453 32.27 -2.42 -18.75
C PRO A 453 31.25 -3.28 -19.52
N LYS A 454 31.03 -2.95 -20.80
CA LYS A 454 30.26 -3.83 -21.69
C LYS A 454 31.00 -5.14 -21.90
N GLY A 455 30.34 -6.24 -21.60
CA GLY A 455 30.84 -7.61 -21.77
C GLY A 455 30.33 -8.29 -23.04
N SER A 456 30.65 -9.58 -23.17
CA SER A 456 30.08 -10.45 -24.21
C SER A 456 28.75 -11.06 -23.74
N LEU A 457 27.89 -11.47 -24.67
CA LEU A 457 26.65 -12.21 -24.36
C LEU A 457 26.92 -13.37 -23.40
N LYS A 458 26.24 -13.37 -22.25
CA LYS A 458 26.33 -14.43 -21.24
C LYS A 458 25.06 -15.24 -21.16
N GLY A 459 23.91 -14.60 -21.28
CA GLY A 459 22.63 -15.29 -21.17
C GLY A 459 21.46 -14.51 -21.74
N ILE A 460 20.33 -15.21 -21.79
CA ILE A 460 19.04 -14.68 -22.23
C ILE A 460 18.01 -14.86 -21.12
N LYS A 461 16.92 -14.09 -21.17
CA LYS A 461 15.80 -14.18 -20.24
C LYS A 461 14.47 -14.08 -20.99
N ALA A 462 13.52 -14.94 -20.65
CA ALA A 462 12.14 -14.83 -21.12
C ALA A 462 11.43 -13.73 -20.31
N SER A 463 10.67 -12.89 -20.99
CA SER A 463 9.89 -11.82 -20.37
C SER A 463 8.45 -11.82 -20.86
N GLY A 464 7.51 -11.71 -19.93
CA GLY A 464 6.09 -11.52 -20.18
C GLY A 464 5.26 -11.86 -18.95
N LYS A 465 3.94 -11.94 -19.11
CA LYS A 465 3.02 -12.28 -18.00
C LYS A 465 3.16 -13.76 -17.61
N GLY A 466 3.20 -14.03 -16.30
CA GLY A 466 3.15 -15.40 -15.75
C GLY A 466 1.73 -15.91 -15.48
N ILE A 467 0.76 -15.01 -15.29
CA ILE A 467 -0.65 -15.36 -15.08
C ILE A 467 -1.45 -14.83 -16.28
N LEU A 468 -2.31 -15.68 -16.83
CA LEU A 468 -3.17 -15.38 -17.98
C LEU A 468 -4.61 -15.82 -17.71
N PHE A 469 -5.54 -15.26 -18.47
CA PHE A 469 -6.93 -15.70 -18.54
C PHE A 469 -7.23 -16.38 -19.88
N ILE A 470 -8.25 -17.25 -19.92
CA ILE A 470 -8.66 -17.94 -21.15
C ILE A 470 -8.99 -16.91 -22.23
N GLY A 471 -8.50 -17.12 -23.45
CA GLY A 471 -8.66 -16.20 -24.57
C GLY A 471 -7.70 -15.01 -24.56
N GLU A 472 -6.96 -14.78 -23.47
CA GLU A 472 -5.97 -13.70 -23.40
C GLU A 472 -4.83 -13.98 -24.38
N GLN A 473 -4.49 -12.97 -25.19
CA GLN A 473 -3.34 -12.98 -26.08
C GLN A 473 -2.28 -12.04 -25.53
N THR A 474 -1.05 -12.53 -25.39
CA THR A 474 0.08 -11.72 -24.92
C THR A 474 1.36 -12.06 -25.68
N GLU A 475 2.24 -11.08 -25.79
CA GLU A 475 3.55 -11.21 -26.43
C GLU A 475 4.63 -11.42 -25.37
N TYR A 476 5.55 -12.33 -25.67
CA TYR A 476 6.74 -12.61 -24.87
C TYR A 476 7.99 -12.17 -25.61
N ALA A 477 8.88 -11.52 -24.87
CA ALA A 477 10.13 -10.99 -25.39
C ALA A 477 11.34 -11.78 -24.87
N LEU A 478 12.35 -11.92 -25.72
CA LEU A 478 13.69 -12.35 -25.33
C LEU A 478 14.47 -11.13 -24.87
N LYS A 479 15.06 -11.22 -23.68
CA LYS A 479 16.05 -10.26 -23.17
C LYS A 479 17.41 -10.91 -23.16
N ALA A 480 18.46 -10.11 -23.23
CA ALA A 480 19.84 -10.59 -23.23
C ALA A 480 20.67 -9.80 -22.22
N TYR A 481 21.71 -10.42 -21.70
CA TYR A 481 22.64 -9.78 -20.79
C TYR A 481 24.07 -10.30 -20.96
N ASP A 482 25.03 -9.46 -20.60
CA ASP A 482 26.45 -9.73 -20.79
C ASP A 482 27.12 -10.42 -19.60
N THR A 483 28.44 -10.63 -19.68
CA THR A 483 29.25 -11.26 -18.62
C THR A 483 29.21 -10.54 -17.28
N TYR A 484 28.91 -9.25 -17.28
CA TYR A 484 28.75 -8.39 -16.10
C TYR A 484 27.28 -8.11 -15.76
N PHE A 485 26.35 -8.80 -16.43
CA PHE A 485 24.91 -8.66 -16.27
C PHE A 485 24.35 -7.29 -16.70
N ASN A 486 25.07 -6.54 -17.55
CA ASN A 486 24.47 -5.40 -18.23
C ASN A 486 23.46 -5.90 -19.28
N PRO A 487 22.35 -5.18 -19.50
CA PRO A 487 21.44 -5.50 -20.58
C PRO A 487 22.12 -5.38 -21.95
N LEU A 488 21.80 -6.29 -22.85
CA LEU A 488 22.20 -6.28 -24.25
C LEU A 488 20.97 -6.16 -25.14
N ASP A 489 21.10 -5.39 -26.22
CA ASP A 489 20.06 -5.31 -27.24
C ASP A 489 19.86 -6.71 -27.87
N PRO A 490 18.65 -7.29 -27.77
CA PRO A 490 18.38 -8.60 -28.35
C PRO A 490 18.22 -8.57 -29.88
N ALA A 491 18.32 -7.41 -30.54
CA ALA A 491 18.25 -7.31 -31.99
C ALA A 491 19.25 -8.24 -32.69
N GLY A 492 18.75 -9.05 -33.63
CA GLY A 492 19.54 -10.05 -34.34
C GLY A 492 19.73 -11.37 -33.59
N ILE A 493 19.29 -11.49 -32.34
CA ILE A 493 19.28 -12.76 -31.59
C ILE A 493 18.04 -13.56 -31.99
N ALA A 494 18.24 -14.66 -32.73
CA ALA A 494 17.14 -15.54 -33.13
C ALA A 494 16.55 -16.25 -31.90
N ALA A 495 15.28 -15.97 -31.59
CA ALA A 495 14.54 -16.59 -30.49
C ALA A 495 13.71 -17.78 -30.97
N GLN A 496 13.87 -18.93 -30.33
CA GLN A 496 13.06 -20.13 -30.53
C GLN A 496 12.18 -20.33 -29.30
N TRP A 497 10.88 -20.16 -29.47
CA TRP A 497 9.90 -20.27 -28.40
C TRP A 497 9.21 -21.63 -28.44
N SER A 498 9.02 -22.24 -27.27
CA SER A 498 8.28 -23.49 -27.10
C SER A 498 7.46 -23.49 -25.83
N LEU A 499 6.29 -24.15 -25.86
CA LEU A 499 5.42 -24.38 -24.70
C LEU A 499 5.41 -25.88 -24.40
N ASP A 500 5.73 -26.28 -23.17
CA ASP A 500 5.77 -27.69 -22.77
C ASP A 500 4.39 -28.39 -22.82
N LYS A 501 3.31 -27.63 -22.65
CA LYS A 501 1.93 -28.11 -22.65
C LYS A 501 1.07 -27.33 -23.65
N PRO A 502 0.99 -27.77 -24.93
CA PRO A 502 0.23 -27.07 -25.98
C PRO A 502 -1.29 -27.03 -25.74
N ALA A 503 -1.82 -27.84 -24.82
CA ALA A 503 -3.22 -27.76 -24.41
C ALA A 503 -3.56 -26.44 -23.69
N VAL A 504 -2.57 -25.82 -22.99
CA VAL A 504 -2.77 -24.58 -22.23
C VAL A 504 -2.92 -23.36 -23.15
N GLY A 505 -2.26 -23.37 -24.32
CA GLY A 505 -2.33 -22.26 -25.26
C GLY A 505 -1.62 -22.51 -26.58
N LYS A 506 -1.90 -21.66 -27.57
CA LYS A 506 -1.25 -21.66 -28.88
C LYS A 506 -0.15 -20.61 -28.92
N LEU A 507 1.07 -21.03 -29.22
CA LEU A 507 2.25 -20.19 -29.27
C LEU A 507 2.73 -20.04 -30.73
N SER A 508 2.90 -18.80 -31.18
CA SER A 508 3.45 -18.49 -32.50
C SER A 508 4.33 -17.24 -32.43
N GLY A 509 5.61 -17.35 -32.77
CA GLY A 509 6.51 -16.19 -32.84
C GLY A 509 6.64 -15.40 -31.54
N GLY A 510 6.53 -16.05 -30.38
CA GLY A 510 6.54 -15.38 -29.06
C GLY A 510 5.18 -14.86 -28.60
N ILE A 511 4.14 -14.94 -29.43
CA ILE A 511 2.77 -14.60 -29.06
C ILE A 511 2.06 -15.85 -28.56
N LEU A 512 1.56 -15.82 -27.33
CA LEU A 512 0.75 -16.88 -26.74
C LEU A 512 -0.70 -16.43 -26.65
N THR A 513 -1.60 -17.25 -27.20
CA THR A 513 -3.04 -17.17 -26.93
C THR A 513 -3.41 -18.28 -25.95
N ALA A 514 -3.80 -17.90 -24.74
CA ALA A 514 -4.28 -18.82 -23.71
C ALA A 514 -5.57 -19.51 -24.18
N ALA A 515 -5.61 -20.84 -24.13
CA ALA A 515 -6.69 -21.64 -24.70
C ALA A 515 -7.45 -22.46 -23.64
N ALA A 516 -6.75 -22.96 -22.61
CA ALA A 516 -7.39 -23.75 -21.55
C ALA A 516 -6.67 -23.56 -20.20
N PRO A 517 -7.40 -23.73 -19.08
CA PRO A 517 -6.81 -23.65 -17.74
C PRO A 517 -5.67 -24.62 -17.53
N GLY A 518 -4.66 -24.18 -16.78
CA GLY A 518 -3.56 -25.03 -16.34
C GLY A 518 -2.21 -24.32 -16.31
N GLN A 519 -1.24 -25.01 -15.73
CA GLN A 519 0.13 -24.54 -15.62
C GLN A 519 0.98 -25.11 -16.76
N ALA A 520 1.78 -24.27 -17.39
CA ALA A 520 2.74 -24.61 -18.44
C ALA A 520 4.07 -23.87 -18.21
N THR A 521 5.11 -24.29 -18.93
CA THR A 521 6.41 -23.64 -18.95
C THR A 521 6.66 -23.12 -20.35
N LEU A 522 6.74 -21.81 -20.51
CA LEU A 522 7.23 -21.18 -21.72
C LEU A 522 8.75 -21.20 -21.69
N THR A 523 9.38 -21.71 -22.76
CA THR A 523 10.85 -21.76 -22.89
C THR A 523 11.27 -20.94 -24.09
N VAL A 524 12.28 -20.10 -23.90
CA VAL A 524 13.00 -19.44 -24.98
C VAL A 524 14.39 -20.04 -25.12
N LYS A 525 14.83 -20.26 -26.37
CA LYS A 525 16.18 -20.70 -26.71
C LYS A 525 16.79 -19.81 -27.78
N SER A 526 18.09 -19.58 -27.68
CA SER A 526 18.88 -18.96 -28.73
C SER A 526 20.32 -19.46 -28.65
N GLY A 527 20.81 -20.14 -29.70
CA GLY A 527 22.10 -20.83 -29.67
C GLY A 527 22.17 -21.84 -28.51
N SER A 528 23.16 -21.68 -27.63
CA SER A 528 23.30 -22.46 -26.39
C SER A 528 22.55 -21.87 -25.19
N GLY A 529 22.00 -20.65 -25.31
CA GLY A 529 21.24 -19.99 -24.25
C GLY A 529 19.80 -20.51 -24.17
N SER A 530 19.29 -20.67 -22.95
CA SER A 530 17.90 -21.05 -22.70
C SER A 530 17.41 -20.40 -21.40
N ASP A 531 16.15 -19.97 -21.39
CA ASP A 531 15.46 -19.55 -20.17
C ASP A 531 14.01 -20.05 -20.15
N LYS A 532 13.42 -20.13 -18.95
CA LYS A 532 12.09 -20.66 -18.71
C LYS A 532 11.24 -19.68 -17.90
N LEU A 533 9.99 -19.50 -18.32
CA LEU A 533 8.99 -18.69 -17.65
C LEU A 533 7.78 -19.58 -17.33
N PRO A 534 7.46 -19.80 -16.03
CA PRO A 534 6.22 -20.49 -15.67
C PRO A 534 5.01 -19.62 -16.03
N ILE A 535 4.03 -20.25 -16.66
CA ILE A 535 2.75 -19.65 -17.06
C ILE A 535 1.61 -20.42 -16.39
N GLU A 536 0.60 -19.71 -15.90
CA GLU A 536 -0.65 -20.30 -15.44
C GLU A 536 -1.83 -19.60 -16.09
N VAL A 537 -2.68 -20.37 -16.75
CA VAL A 537 -3.98 -19.91 -17.24
C VAL A 537 -5.01 -20.22 -16.15
N ILE A 538 -5.60 -19.18 -15.58
CA ILE A 538 -6.58 -19.29 -14.49
C ILE A 538 -7.89 -19.85 -15.03
N GLY A 539 -8.47 -20.80 -14.31
CA GLY A 539 -9.78 -21.37 -14.63
C GLY A 539 -10.57 -21.77 -13.40
N GLU A 540 -11.68 -22.49 -13.61
CA GLU A 540 -12.74 -22.73 -12.61
C GLU A 540 -12.20 -23.23 -11.26
N ARG A 541 -11.20 -24.12 -11.29
CA ARG A 541 -10.66 -24.77 -10.08
C ARG A 541 -9.89 -23.84 -9.16
N ARG A 542 -9.34 -22.76 -9.68
CA ARG A 542 -8.59 -21.76 -8.91
C ARG A 542 -9.50 -20.69 -8.35
N ILE A 543 -10.65 -20.44 -8.98
CA ILE A 543 -11.55 -19.33 -8.64
C ILE A 543 -12.43 -19.74 -7.46
N VAL A 544 -12.41 -18.95 -6.39
CA VAL A 544 -13.35 -19.11 -5.26
C VAL A 544 -14.52 -18.14 -5.34
N LYS A 545 -14.34 -16.99 -6.00
CA LYS A 545 -15.38 -15.97 -6.18
C LYS A 545 -15.11 -15.17 -7.44
N MET A 546 -16.17 -14.82 -8.16
CA MET A 546 -16.14 -13.82 -9.23
C MET A 546 -17.12 -12.69 -8.91
N SER A 547 -16.74 -11.45 -9.17
CA SER A 547 -17.57 -10.27 -8.92
C SER A 547 -17.33 -9.19 -9.97
N ILE A 548 -18.35 -8.38 -10.22
CA ILE A 548 -18.24 -7.12 -10.99
C ILE A 548 -18.05 -6.01 -9.95
N GLU A 549 -16.99 -5.20 -10.04
CA GLU A 549 -16.81 -4.05 -9.13
C GLU A 549 -17.61 -2.84 -9.61
N ALA A 550 -18.92 -3.01 -9.66
CA ALA A 550 -19.89 -1.96 -9.94
C ALA A 550 -21.16 -2.20 -9.11
N GLY A 551 -21.74 -1.12 -8.59
CA GLY A 551 -23.07 -1.16 -7.97
C GLY A 551 -24.18 -1.23 -9.03
N PRO A 552 -25.43 -1.58 -8.64
CA PRO A 552 -26.58 -1.60 -9.55
C PRO A 552 -26.68 -0.33 -10.40
N ALA A 553 -27.00 -0.50 -11.69
CA ALA A 553 -26.97 0.58 -12.67
C ALA A 553 -28.37 1.02 -13.15
N GLU A 554 -28.44 2.20 -13.78
CA GLU A 554 -29.69 2.72 -14.35
C GLU A 554 -30.04 1.99 -15.65
N LEU A 555 -31.25 1.43 -15.74
CA LEU A 555 -31.82 0.89 -16.97
C LEU A 555 -32.36 2.01 -17.86
N LYS A 556 -31.46 2.76 -18.51
CA LYS A 556 -31.79 3.88 -19.39
C LYS A 556 -30.87 3.92 -20.60
N ALA A 557 -31.42 4.27 -21.76
CA ALA A 557 -30.60 4.45 -22.96
C ALA A 557 -29.59 5.59 -22.75
N GLY A 558 -28.34 5.34 -23.12
CA GLY A 558 -27.20 6.23 -22.89
C GLY A 558 -26.45 5.99 -21.58
N THR A 559 -26.93 5.13 -20.68
CA THR A 559 -26.18 4.75 -19.48
C THR A 559 -24.86 4.06 -19.88
N ILE A 560 -23.77 4.51 -19.27
CA ILE A 560 -22.43 3.95 -19.44
C ILE A 560 -21.93 3.54 -18.05
N VAL A 561 -21.46 2.30 -17.92
CA VAL A 561 -21.00 1.74 -16.65
C VAL A 561 -19.68 1.01 -16.86
N ASP A 562 -18.67 1.37 -16.07
CA ASP A 562 -17.44 0.59 -15.99
C ASP A 562 -17.69 -0.68 -15.18
N VAL A 563 -17.30 -1.82 -15.74
CA VAL A 563 -17.60 -3.15 -15.23
C VAL A 563 -16.33 -4.01 -15.10
N PRO A 564 -15.31 -3.57 -14.35
CA PRO A 564 -14.16 -4.42 -14.09
C PRO A 564 -14.60 -5.70 -13.37
N VAL A 565 -14.25 -6.84 -13.95
CA VAL A 565 -14.57 -8.16 -13.40
C VAL A 565 -13.36 -8.68 -12.65
N LYS A 566 -13.53 -9.00 -11.36
CA LYS A 566 -12.48 -9.58 -10.52
C LYS A 566 -12.78 -11.01 -10.15
N VAL A 567 -11.71 -11.78 -10.00
CA VAL A 567 -11.72 -13.09 -9.37
C VAL A 567 -10.87 -13.07 -8.11
N ALA A 568 -11.34 -13.76 -7.08
CA ALA A 568 -10.54 -14.19 -5.95
C ALA A 568 -10.14 -15.65 -6.16
N LEU A 569 -8.88 -15.97 -5.89
CA LEU A 569 -8.35 -17.32 -6.02
C LEU A 569 -8.28 -18.05 -4.67
N ASP A 570 -8.09 -19.37 -4.73
CA ASP A 570 -7.93 -20.27 -3.59
C ASP A 570 -6.72 -19.96 -2.67
N ASP A 571 -5.71 -19.26 -3.19
CA ASP A 571 -4.56 -18.75 -2.44
C ASP A 571 -4.79 -17.36 -1.82
N GLY A 572 -5.99 -16.80 -1.99
CA GLY A 572 -6.39 -15.48 -1.49
C GLY A 572 -5.98 -14.30 -2.39
N SER A 573 -5.24 -14.54 -3.47
CA SER A 573 -4.92 -13.49 -4.44
C SER A 573 -6.17 -13.03 -5.21
N THR A 574 -6.13 -11.81 -5.72
CA THR A 574 -7.20 -11.24 -6.54
C THR A 574 -6.65 -10.67 -7.83
N TYR A 575 -7.38 -10.87 -8.92
CA TYR A 575 -6.99 -10.43 -10.25
C TYR A 575 -8.20 -9.87 -11.01
N THR A 576 -7.97 -8.83 -11.81
CA THR A 576 -8.94 -8.35 -12.79
C THR A 576 -8.85 -9.20 -14.05
N ILE A 577 -9.96 -9.76 -14.50
CA ILE A 577 -10.04 -10.50 -15.77
C ILE A 577 -9.94 -9.48 -16.92
N PRO A 578 -9.09 -9.73 -17.94
CA PRO A 578 -9.09 -8.93 -19.17
C PRO A 578 -10.49 -8.88 -19.79
N ALA A 579 -10.93 -7.69 -20.22
CA ALA A 579 -12.29 -7.50 -20.73
C ALA A 579 -12.62 -8.43 -21.91
N GLY A 580 -11.66 -8.73 -22.78
CA GLY A 580 -11.83 -9.65 -23.91
C GLY A 580 -11.95 -11.13 -23.54
N SER A 581 -11.64 -11.48 -22.28
CA SER A 581 -11.83 -12.84 -21.75
C SER A 581 -13.18 -13.03 -21.06
N VAL A 582 -13.98 -11.96 -20.90
CA VAL A 582 -15.30 -12.02 -20.26
C VAL A 582 -16.38 -12.06 -21.32
N ASP A 583 -17.19 -13.11 -21.27
CA ASP A 583 -18.40 -13.20 -22.09
C ASP A 583 -19.56 -12.49 -21.38
N TRP A 584 -20.28 -11.65 -22.11
CA TRP A 584 -21.40 -10.88 -21.56
C TRP A 584 -22.74 -11.35 -22.10
N GLU A 585 -23.68 -11.55 -21.18
CA GLU A 585 -25.08 -11.79 -21.50
C GLU A 585 -25.92 -10.62 -20.99
N LEU A 586 -26.57 -9.90 -21.91
CA LEU A 586 -27.43 -8.77 -21.60
C LEU A 586 -28.92 -9.16 -21.70
N ARG A 587 -29.68 -8.92 -20.63
CA ARG A 587 -31.13 -9.15 -20.58
C ARG A 587 -31.86 -7.87 -20.18
N GLY A 588 -33.10 -7.70 -20.67
CA GLY A 588 -33.91 -6.49 -20.43
C GLY A 588 -33.53 -5.25 -21.23
N PHE A 589 -32.33 -5.19 -21.82
CA PHE A 589 -31.89 -4.11 -22.70
C PHE A 589 -31.03 -4.62 -23.87
N THR A 590 -30.78 -3.75 -24.84
CA THR A 590 -29.76 -3.89 -25.87
C THR A 590 -28.61 -2.93 -25.58
N GLY A 591 -27.40 -3.36 -25.87
CA GLY A 591 -26.21 -2.58 -25.56
C GLY A 591 -24.97 -3.20 -26.17
N SER A 592 -23.85 -2.54 -25.94
CA SER A 592 -22.52 -3.00 -26.32
C SER A 592 -21.62 -3.07 -25.09
N VAL A 593 -20.67 -4.02 -25.11
CA VAL A 593 -19.63 -4.13 -24.09
C VAL A 593 -18.29 -4.04 -24.80
N GLN A 594 -17.50 -3.01 -24.47
CA GLN A 594 -16.18 -2.79 -25.05
C GLN A 594 -15.23 -2.27 -23.97
N ASN A 595 -14.01 -2.81 -23.93
CA ASN A 595 -12.94 -2.35 -23.03
C ASN A 595 -13.32 -2.30 -21.54
N GLY A 596 -14.20 -3.19 -21.08
CA GLY A 596 -14.65 -3.22 -19.69
C GLY A 596 -15.73 -2.19 -19.36
N THR A 597 -16.41 -1.64 -20.37
CA THR A 597 -17.52 -0.70 -20.18
C THR A 597 -18.77 -1.22 -20.89
N ILE A 598 -19.92 -1.18 -20.20
CA ILE A 598 -21.23 -1.46 -20.77
C ILE A 598 -21.89 -0.15 -21.17
N ARG A 599 -22.39 -0.08 -22.40
CA ARG A 599 -23.28 0.99 -22.86
C ARG A 599 -24.67 0.43 -23.12
N VAL A 600 -25.67 1.03 -22.50
CA VAL A 600 -27.09 0.72 -22.76
C VAL A 600 -27.53 1.52 -23.99
N ASP A 601 -27.81 0.83 -25.09
CA ASP A 601 -28.24 1.47 -26.34
C ASP A 601 -29.77 1.62 -26.41
N GLY A 602 -30.52 0.72 -25.78
CA GLY A 602 -31.98 0.76 -25.73
C GLY A 602 -32.56 -0.20 -24.71
N VAL A 603 -33.69 0.15 -24.12
CA VAL A 603 -34.41 -0.70 -23.15
C VAL A 603 -35.49 -1.49 -23.87
N LYS A 604 -35.61 -2.81 -23.62
CA LYS A 604 -36.64 -3.65 -24.26
C LYS A 604 -38.03 -3.24 -23.76
N ALA A 605 -39.02 -3.21 -24.65
CA ALA A 605 -40.39 -2.84 -24.31
C ALA A 605 -40.94 -3.73 -23.17
N GLY A 606 -41.48 -3.11 -22.12
CA GLY A 606 -42.03 -3.80 -20.94
C GLY A 606 -40.98 -4.31 -19.93
N ALA A 607 -39.68 -4.03 -20.13
CA ALA A 607 -38.64 -4.39 -19.17
C ALA A 607 -38.61 -3.40 -17.99
N ASN A 608 -38.94 -3.89 -16.80
CA ASN A 608 -38.81 -3.12 -15.54
C ASN A 608 -37.47 -3.37 -14.83
N ALA A 609 -36.69 -4.33 -15.32
CA ALA A 609 -35.34 -4.67 -14.88
C ALA A 609 -34.50 -5.15 -16.08
N GLY A 610 -33.20 -4.92 -16.00
CA GLY A 610 -32.19 -5.41 -16.91
C GLY A 610 -31.06 -6.08 -16.15
N TYR A 611 -30.27 -6.89 -16.84
CA TYR A 611 -29.21 -7.66 -16.24
C TYR A 611 -28.03 -7.73 -17.20
N ALA A 612 -26.83 -7.44 -16.70
CA ALA A 612 -25.60 -7.81 -17.34
C ALA A 612 -24.96 -8.94 -16.55
N ILE A 613 -24.76 -10.09 -17.19
CA ILE A 613 -24.15 -11.27 -16.59
C ILE A 613 -22.78 -11.45 -17.21
N ALA A 614 -21.74 -11.22 -16.42
CA ALA A 614 -20.37 -11.56 -16.79
C ALA A 614 -20.16 -13.05 -16.62
N ARG A 615 -19.52 -13.70 -17.60
CA ARG A 615 -19.24 -15.15 -17.59
C ARG A 615 -17.76 -15.39 -17.88
N TYR A 616 -17.16 -16.27 -17.08
CA TYR A 616 -15.78 -16.71 -17.27
C TYR A 616 -15.62 -18.14 -16.76
N ASP A 617 -15.16 -19.04 -17.63
CA ASP A 617 -14.86 -20.46 -17.33
C ASP A 617 -15.79 -21.12 -16.31
N GLY A 618 -17.10 -21.03 -16.53
CA GLY A 618 -18.08 -21.66 -15.65
C GLY A 618 -18.66 -20.77 -14.54
N TYR A 619 -17.97 -19.71 -14.14
CA TYR A 619 -18.42 -18.74 -13.16
C TYR A 619 -19.28 -17.66 -13.78
N SER A 620 -20.12 -17.03 -12.96
CA SER A 620 -20.95 -15.91 -13.38
C SER A 620 -21.09 -14.86 -12.28
N ALA A 621 -21.16 -13.60 -12.68
CA ALA A 621 -21.38 -12.47 -11.80
C ALA A 621 -22.46 -11.58 -12.40
N LEU A 622 -23.39 -11.10 -11.57
CA LEU A 622 -24.55 -10.34 -11.99
C LEU A 622 -24.38 -8.86 -11.66
N LEU A 623 -24.66 -8.01 -12.64
CA LEU A 623 -24.90 -6.59 -12.44
C LEU A 623 -26.35 -6.27 -12.82
N PRO A 624 -27.22 -5.99 -11.83
CA PRO A 624 -28.60 -5.61 -12.12
C PRO A 624 -28.68 -4.16 -12.62
N PHE A 625 -29.58 -3.93 -13.56
CA PHE A 625 -30.01 -2.63 -14.04
C PHE A 625 -31.49 -2.45 -13.66
N ALA A 626 -31.88 -1.32 -13.07
CA ALA A 626 -33.30 -1.07 -12.78
C ALA A 626 -33.78 0.26 -13.35
N ALA A 627 -35.06 0.30 -13.70
CA ALA A 627 -35.71 1.54 -14.11
C ALA A 627 -35.89 2.45 -12.88
N GLY A 628 -35.56 3.74 -13.01
CA GLY A 628 -35.91 4.76 -12.00
C GLY A 628 -34.90 5.03 -10.88
N SER A 629 -33.61 4.72 -11.03
CA SER A 629 -32.61 5.35 -10.16
C SER A 629 -32.56 6.85 -10.47
N THR A 630 -32.86 7.67 -9.47
CA THR A 630 -32.75 9.12 -9.59
C THR A 630 -31.78 9.60 -8.53
N ASP A 631 -30.74 10.33 -8.93
CA ASP A 631 -30.00 11.18 -8.01
C ASP A 631 -30.98 12.28 -7.60
N LYS A 632 -31.56 12.15 -6.40
CA LYS A 632 -32.48 13.14 -5.86
C LYS A 632 -31.66 14.19 -5.12
N PRO A 633 -31.78 15.48 -5.47
CA PRO A 633 -31.18 16.54 -4.66
C PRO A 633 -31.67 16.42 -3.22
N PHE A 634 -30.74 16.41 -2.27
CA PHE A 634 -31.04 16.39 -0.85
C PHE A 634 -30.63 17.69 -0.18
N GLU A 635 -29.43 18.19 -0.47
CA GLU A 635 -28.95 19.45 0.06
C GLU A 635 -28.05 20.17 -0.95
N ARG A 636 -28.25 21.48 -1.11
CA ARG A 636 -27.45 22.37 -1.96
C ARG A 636 -26.77 23.49 -1.18
N PHE A 637 -26.99 23.54 0.13
CA PHE A 637 -26.40 24.52 1.05
C PHE A 637 -26.70 26.00 0.77
N GLU A 638 -27.65 26.30 -0.11
CA GLU A 638 -28.16 27.66 -0.36
C GLU A 638 -28.92 28.25 0.82
N SER A 639 -29.75 27.42 1.46
CA SER A 639 -30.51 27.79 2.65
C SER A 639 -30.88 26.53 3.42
N PRO A 640 -29.93 25.91 4.16
CA PRO A 640 -30.16 24.67 4.86
C PRO A 640 -31.34 24.77 5.84
N ALA A 641 -32.25 23.80 5.80
CA ALA A 641 -33.45 23.79 6.66
C ALA A 641 -33.16 23.41 8.12
N TYR A 642 -31.89 23.18 8.47
CA TYR A 642 -31.42 22.70 9.76
C TYR A 642 -30.09 23.35 10.13
N GLY A 643 -29.80 23.42 11.42
CA GLY A 643 -28.52 23.95 11.90
C GLY A 643 -27.35 23.03 11.52
N ILE A 644 -26.25 23.62 11.07
CA ILE A 644 -24.99 22.94 10.82
C ILE A 644 -23.97 23.52 11.80
N THR A 645 -23.38 22.66 12.63
CA THR A 645 -22.40 23.07 13.64
C THR A 645 -21.09 22.33 13.46
N SER A 646 -19.99 22.96 13.86
CA SER A 646 -18.69 22.30 13.87
C SER A 646 -18.53 21.46 15.13
N ALA A 647 -17.93 20.28 15.00
CA ALA A 647 -17.41 19.51 16.12
C ALA A 647 -16.03 18.96 15.78
N SER A 648 -15.29 18.51 16.79
CA SER A 648 -13.97 17.94 16.59
C SER A 648 -13.67 16.81 17.58
N ALA A 649 -12.74 15.96 17.19
CA ALA A 649 -12.20 14.91 18.04
C ALA A 649 -10.70 14.76 17.76
N PRO A 650 -9.80 14.92 18.73
CA PRO A 650 -10.06 15.36 20.10
C PRO A 650 -10.61 16.79 20.19
N ALA A 651 -11.18 17.16 21.33
CA ALA A 651 -11.84 18.46 21.52
C ALA A 651 -10.90 19.68 21.32
N ALA A 652 -9.59 19.48 21.44
CA ALA A 652 -8.58 20.52 21.21
C ALA A 652 -8.36 20.84 19.73
N VAL A 653 -8.82 20.00 18.79
CA VAL A 653 -8.76 20.28 17.35
C VAL A 653 -9.66 21.48 17.06
N THR A 654 -9.11 22.47 16.36
CA THR A 654 -9.88 23.62 15.91
C THR A 654 -10.64 23.23 14.65
N SER A 655 -11.94 23.52 14.63
CA SER A 655 -12.81 23.24 13.49
C SER A 655 -13.82 24.36 13.32
N GLY A 656 -14.22 24.65 12.09
CA GLY A 656 -15.26 25.63 11.79
C GLY A 656 -16.11 25.17 10.61
N VAL A 657 -17.37 25.60 10.58
CA VAL A 657 -18.27 25.41 9.45
C VAL A 657 -18.94 26.72 9.10
N ASP A 658 -19.01 27.03 7.81
CA ASP A 658 -19.70 28.21 7.29
C ASP A 658 -20.30 27.90 5.92
N THR A 659 -21.23 28.74 5.47
CA THR A 659 -21.71 28.73 4.09
C THR A 659 -20.96 29.82 3.31
N VAL A 660 -20.35 29.47 2.18
CA VAL A 660 -19.53 30.38 1.37
C VAL A 660 -19.98 30.34 -0.09
N GLY A 661 -20.02 31.49 -0.77
CA GLY A 661 -20.32 31.60 -2.20
C GLY A 661 -19.09 31.96 -3.03
N GLY A 662 -19.17 31.77 -4.35
CA GLY A 662 -18.16 32.27 -5.30
C GLY A 662 -16.84 31.49 -5.32
N LEU A 663 -16.87 30.20 -4.96
CA LEU A 663 -15.69 29.33 -5.07
C LEU A 663 -15.26 29.16 -6.55
N PRO A 664 -13.94 29.14 -6.85
CA PRO A 664 -13.44 29.00 -8.22
C PRO A 664 -14.01 27.78 -8.94
N GLY A 665 -14.47 27.97 -10.18
CA GLY A 665 -15.02 26.88 -10.99
C GLY A 665 -16.41 26.40 -10.56
N GLY A 666 -17.05 27.03 -9.57
CA GLY A 666 -18.47 26.86 -9.26
C GLY A 666 -19.37 27.73 -10.14
N ASP A 667 -20.67 27.49 -10.12
CA ASP A 667 -21.68 28.27 -10.86
C ASP A 667 -22.13 29.56 -10.13
N GLY A 668 -21.52 29.85 -8.97
CA GLY A 668 -21.87 30.97 -8.10
C GLY A 668 -22.79 30.59 -6.93
N SER A 669 -23.17 29.31 -6.81
CA SER A 669 -23.87 28.73 -5.65
C SER A 669 -23.13 28.93 -4.32
N ASN A 670 -23.89 28.81 -3.23
CA ASN A 670 -23.33 28.67 -1.90
C ASN A 670 -22.96 27.21 -1.63
N ALA A 671 -21.82 26.99 -0.97
CA ALA A 671 -21.34 25.69 -0.56
C ALA A 671 -21.09 25.66 0.96
N LEU A 672 -21.20 24.48 1.58
CA LEU A 672 -20.83 24.29 2.98
C LEU A 672 -19.31 24.12 3.08
N GLN A 673 -18.63 25.09 3.67
CA GLN A 673 -17.21 25.01 3.99
C GLN A 673 -16.99 24.32 5.34
N LEU A 674 -16.03 23.40 5.40
CA LEU A 674 -15.49 22.81 6.62
C LEU A 674 -14.01 23.18 6.73
N ARG A 675 -13.65 23.94 7.77
CA ARG A 675 -12.28 24.31 8.12
C ARG A 675 -11.79 23.46 9.28
N TYR A 676 -10.51 23.10 9.26
CA TYR A 676 -9.90 22.30 10.30
C TYR A 676 -8.46 22.71 10.57
N ASP A 677 -8.04 22.56 11.81
CA ASP A 677 -6.65 22.61 12.23
C ASP A 677 -6.41 21.56 13.33
N PHE A 678 -5.80 20.46 12.92
CA PHE A 678 -5.39 19.34 13.76
C PHE A 678 -4.13 19.63 14.57
N SER A 679 -3.35 20.65 14.19
CA SER A 679 -2.10 21.01 14.90
C SER A 679 -2.35 21.57 16.30
N THR A 680 -3.57 22.08 16.56
CA THR A 680 -3.97 22.59 17.88
C THR A 680 -4.18 21.49 18.92
N SER A 681 -4.23 20.22 18.50
CA SER A 681 -4.26 19.08 19.41
C SER A 681 -2.89 18.39 19.48
N VAL A 682 -2.32 18.34 20.68
CA VAL A 682 -1.06 17.63 20.98
C VAL A 682 -1.24 16.12 21.14
N GLU A 683 -2.47 15.59 21.08
CA GLU A 683 -2.71 14.17 21.29
C GLU A 683 -2.21 13.31 20.11
N ASP A 684 -1.53 12.22 20.41
CA ASP A 684 -1.03 11.25 19.42
C ASP A 684 -2.09 10.17 19.13
N ARG A 685 -3.14 10.57 18.39
CA ARG A 685 -4.24 9.72 17.93
C ARG A 685 -4.87 10.28 16.65
N THR A 686 -5.82 9.55 16.08
CA THR A 686 -6.65 10.07 14.97
C THR A 686 -7.37 11.34 15.40
N LYS A 687 -7.27 12.36 14.55
CA LYS A 687 -7.91 13.68 14.72
C LYS A 687 -8.93 13.89 13.61
N ALA A 688 -10.05 14.53 13.90
CA ALA A 688 -11.14 14.73 12.97
C ALA A 688 -11.91 16.02 13.26
N ALA A 689 -12.38 16.66 12.19
CA ALA A 689 -13.24 17.84 12.20
C ALA A 689 -14.51 17.53 11.43
N TYR A 690 -15.66 17.88 12.00
CA TYR A 690 -16.98 17.45 11.57
C TYR A 690 -17.86 18.66 11.26
N ALA A 691 -18.55 18.62 10.13
CA ALA A 691 -19.78 19.37 9.91
C ALA A 691 -20.97 18.53 10.38
N VAL A 692 -21.51 18.86 11.56
CA VAL A 692 -22.58 18.11 12.23
C VAL A 692 -23.93 18.69 11.84
N PHE A 693 -24.80 17.84 11.30
CA PHE A 693 -26.13 18.24 10.87
C PHE A 693 -27.14 18.04 12.00
N ASN A 694 -27.83 19.12 12.38
CA ASN A 694 -28.91 19.13 13.37
C ASN A 694 -28.55 18.49 14.73
N GLY A 695 -27.25 18.45 15.09
CA GLY A 695 -26.69 17.81 16.29
C GLY A 695 -26.77 16.28 16.35
N THR A 696 -27.92 15.71 15.97
CA THR A 696 -28.21 14.26 16.02
C THR A 696 -28.34 13.62 14.63
N GLY A 697 -28.12 14.40 13.56
CA GLY A 697 -28.26 13.99 12.18
C GLY A 697 -29.62 14.33 11.57
N VAL A 698 -29.64 14.43 10.24
CA VAL A 698 -30.83 14.69 9.43
C VAL A 698 -31.31 13.37 8.82
N PRO A 699 -32.62 13.03 8.93
CA PRO A 699 -33.16 11.82 8.32
C PRO A 699 -32.98 11.82 6.80
N LEU A 700 -32.51 10.71 6.25
CA LEU A 700 -32.45 10.52 4.79
C LEU A 700 -33.77 9.90 4.29
N PRO A 701 -34.44 10.50 3.29
CA PRO A 701 -35.69 10.00 2.72
C PRO A 701 -35.50 8.71 1.90
N ASP A 702 -36.56 7.93 1.71
CA ASP A 702 -36.68 6.84 0.73
C ASP A 702 -35.62 5.70 0.79
N SER A 703 -34.92 5.54 1.92
CA SER A 703 -33.90 4.49 2.11
C SER A 703 -32.84 4.45 1.00
N PRO A 704 -31.99 5.49 0.87
CA PRO A 704 -31.08 5.62 -0.26
C PRO A 704 -30.03 4.51 -0.25
N SER A 705 -29.62 4.04 -1.42
CA SER A 705 -28.51 3.07 -1.57
C SER A 705 -27.15 3.71 -1.48
N GLY A 706 -27.07 5.03 -1.63
CA GLY A 706 -25.81 5.75 -1.60
C GLY A 706 -26.02 7.25 -1.60
N MET A 707 -24.91 7.97 -1.64
CA MET A 707 -24.90 9.43 -1.77
C MET A 707 -23.79 9.87 -2.72
N ALA A 708 -24.01 11.02 -3.34
CA ALA A 708 -22.99 11.75 -4.08
C ALA A 708 -22.90 13.17 -3.52
N VAL A 709 -21.72 13.74 -3.53
CA VAL A 709 -21.48 15.11 -3.10
C VAL A 709 -20.35 15.71 -3.93
N ASP A 710 -20.52 16.94 -4.38
CA ASP A 710 -19.47 17.70 -5.02
C ASP A 710 -18.55 18.26 -3.93
N VAL A 711 -17.26 18.00 -4.07
CA VAL A 711 -16.25 18.39 -3.07
C VAL A 711 -15.19 19.26 -3.73
N TYR A 712 -15.04 20.48 -3.21
CA TYR A 712 -13.90 21.32 -3.51
C TYR A 712 -12.72 20.88 -2.64
N GLY A 713 -11.79 20.12 -3.23
CA GLY A 713 -10.68 19.49 -2.53
C GLY A 713 -9.56 20.46 -2.16
N ASP A 714 -8.86 20.14 -1.06
CA ASP A 714 -7.76 20.92 -0.50
C ASP A 714 -6.37 20.29 -0.72
N GLY A 715 -6.31 19.13 -1.37
CA GLY A 715 -5.08 18.36 -1.59
C GLY A 715 -4.41 17.86 -0.30
N SER A 716 -5.12 17.83 0.83
CA SER A 716 -4.57 17.54 2.16
C SER A 716 -4.12 16.10 2.40
N ARG A 717 -4.59 15.17 1.56
CA ARG A 717 -4.44 13.71 1.70
C ARG A 717 -5.11 13.11 2.94
N ASN A 718 -5.91 13.90 3.65
CA ASN A 718 -6.73 13.41 4.75
C ASN A 718 -7.88 12.54 4.24
N TRP A 719 -8.46 11.75 5.15
CA TRP A 719 -9.62 10.90 4.85
C TRP A 719 -10.90 11.72 4.90
N LEU A 720 -11.67 11.68 3.82
CA LEU A 720 -12.98 12.29 3.73
C LEU A 720 -14.08 11.25 3.92
N ARG A 721 -15.00 11.51 4.86
CA ARG A 721 -15.98 10.54 5.32
C ARG A 721 -17.33 11.18 5.64
N ALA A 722 -18.35 10.32 5.70
CA ALA A 722 -19.65 10.64 6.28
C ALA A 722 -19.91 9.74 7.50
N ALA A 723 -20.51 10.29 8.55
CA ALA A 723 -21.04 9.52 9.66
C ALA A 723 -22.54 9.33 9.47
N VAL A 724 -22.99 8.08 9.39
CA VAL A 724 -24.40 7.71 9.23
C VAL A 724 -24.86 6.95 10.47
N THR A 725 -26.03 7.26 10.99
CA THR A 725 -26.62 6.52 12.12
C THR A 725 -27.86 5.78 11.62
N ASP A 726 -27.94 4.48 11.93
CA ASP A 726 -29.07 3.66 11.53
C ASP A 726 -30.25 3.74 12.52
N SER A 727 -31.35 3.06 12.23
CA SER A 727 -32.55 3.07 13.06
C SER A 727 -32.38 2.42 14.44
N THR A 728 -31.30 1.65 14.64
CA THR A 728 -30.93 1.07 15.94
C THR A 728 -30.05 2.00 16.78
N GLY A 729 -29.62 3.13 16.21
CA GLY A 729 -28.66 4.04 16.84
C GLY A 729 -27.20 3.67 16.59
N LYS A 730 -26.91 2.66 15.76
CA LYS A 730 -25.56 2.25 15.41
C LYS A 730 -24.96 3.24 14.41
N ALA A 731 -23.75 3.71 14.70
CA ALA A 731 -23.01 4.60 13.81
C ALA A 731 -22.16 3.80 12.81
N PHE A 732 -22.17 4.25 11.56
CA PHE A 732 -21.38 3.75 10.45
C PHE A 732 -20.52 4.88 9.91
N MET A 733 -19.24 4.61 9.70
CA MET A 733 -18.31 5.53 9.04
C MET A 733 -18.22 5.11 7.58
N VAL A 734 -18.70 5.97 6.70
CA VAL A 734 -18.77 5.73 5.26
C VAL A 734 -17.66 6.52 4.58
N ASP A 735 -16.81 5.82 3.82
CA ASP A 735 -15.71 6.45 3.09
C ASP A 735 -16.25 7.16 1.84
N LEU A 736 -15.94 8.45 1.71
CA LEU A 736 -16.17 9.23 0.47
C LEU A 736 -14.87 9.30 -0.34
N ALA A 737 -13.74 9.48 0.32
CA ALA A 737 -12.40 9.35 -0.25
C ALA A 737 -11.38 9.00 0.84
N GLN A 738 -10.56 7.98 0.59
CA GLN A 738 -9.45 7.60 1.49
C GLN A 738 -8.21 8.48 1.30
N SER A 739 -8.25 9.46 0.39
CA SER A 739 -7.25 10.52 0.32
C SER A 739 -7.85 11.67 -0.49
N VAL A 740 -7.88 12.87 0.08
CA VAL A 740 -8.17 14.09 -0.68
C VAL A 740 -6.89 14.55 -1.38
N ASP A 741 -6.60 13.96 -2.53
CA ASP A 741 -5.38 14.18 -3.33
C ASP A 741 -5.58 15.15 -4.51
N TRP A 742 -6.76 15.77 -4.60
CA TRP A 742 -7.12 16.74 -5.63
C TRP A 742 -7.36 18.13 -5.05
N THR A 743 -7.24 19.13 -5.92
CA THR A 743 -7.73 20.49 -5.69
C THR A 743 -8.85 20.81 -6.67
N GLY A 744 -9.77 21.68 -6.29
CA GLY A 744 -10.94 22.01 -7.11
C GLY A 744 -12.10 21.01 -6.97
N TRP A 745 -13.14 21.20 -7.79
CA TRP A 745 -14.37 20.41 -7.71
C TRP A 745 -14.21 18.99 -8.23
N LYS A 746 -14.66 18.02 -7.45
CA LYS A 746 -14.80 16.60 -7.82
C LYS A 746 -16.03 16.01 -7.15
N THR A 747 -16.90 15.38 -7.92
CA THR A 747 -17.99 14.58 -7.34
C THR A 747 -17.43 13.29 -6.75
N VAL A 748 -17.63 13.07 -5.45
CA VAL A 748 -17.31 11.82 -4.77
C VAL A 748 -18.60 11.09 -4.42
N ARG A 749 -18.54 9.75 -4.39
CA ARG A 749 -19.70 8.90 -4.15
C ARG A 749 -19.41 7.94 -3.00
N ALA A 750 -20.44 7.64 -2.23
CA ALA A 750 -20.43 6.65 -1.18
C ALA A 750 -21.57 5.66 -1.40
N ASP A 751 -21.22 4.38 -1.38
CA ASP A 751 -22.18 3.27 -1.44
C ASP A 751 -22.57 2.86 -0.02
N PHE A 752 -23.84 2.98 0.33
CA PHE A 752 -24.34 2.53 1.63
C PHE A 752 -24.57 1.01 1.68
N THR A 753 -24.69 0.34 0.52
CA THR A 753 -25.03 -1.09 0.44
C THR A 753 -23.90 -2.02 0.88
N ILE A 754 -22.66 -1.53 0.93
CA ILE A 754 -21.51 -2.26 1.48
C ILE A 754 -21.59 -2.41 3.01
N HIS A 755 -22.52 -1.72 3.67
CA HIS A 755 -22.73 -1.76 5.11
C HIS A 755 -24.09 -2.40 5.44
N ASP A 756 -24.16 -3.20 6.51
CA ASP A 756 -25.42 -3.77 7.02
C ASP A 756 -26.19 -2.73 7.87
N MET A 757 -26.68 -1.66 7.24
CA MET A 757 -27.45 -0.60 7.89
C MET A 757 -28.94 -0.94 7.99
N LYS A 758 -29.59 -0.53 9.09
CA LYS A 758 -31.05 -0.61 9.25
C LYS A 758 -31.71 0.75 9.00
N TYR A 759 -32.64 0.81 8.06
CA TYR A 759 -33.35 2.05 7.72
C TYR A 759 -34.54 2.30 8.67
N PRO A 760 -35.04 3.56 8.78
CA PRO A 760 -34.49 4.79 8.19
C PRO A 760 -33.15 5.17 8.83
N ILE A 761 -32.26 5.77 8.03
CA ILE A 761 -30.94 6.24 8.46
C ILE A 761 -30.91 7.77 8.58
N LYS A 762 -29.96 8.29 9.35
CA LYS A 762 -29.68 9.72 9.50
C LYS A 762 -28.25 10.02 9.08
N LEU A 763 -28.06 11.04 8.26
CA LEU A 763 -26.73 11.61 8.01
C LEU A 763 -26.36 12.51 9.18
N LYS A 764 -25.38 12.09 9.98
CA LYS A 764 -24.95 12.80 11.19
C LYS A 764 -23.93 13.89 10.88
N SER A 765 -22.96 13.59 10.02
CA SER A 765 -21.95 14.56 9.62
C SER A 765 -21.24 14.21 8.32
N LEU A 766 -20.73 15.23 7.66
CA LEU A 766 -19.59 15.13 6.74
C LEU A 766 -18.34 15.52 7.53
N TYR A 767 -17.25 14.80 7.36
CA TYR A 767 -16.05 15.05 8.18
C TYR A 767 -14.76 14.64 7.50
N ILE A 768 -13.71 15.34 7.89
CA ILE A 768 -12.33 15.08 7.48
C ILE A 768 -11.55 14.56 8.69
N ALA A 769 -10.72 13.55 8.47
CA ALA A 769 -9.92 12.93 9.51
C ALA A 769 -8.46 12.72 9.07
N THR A 770 -7.52 13.06 9.94
CA THR A 770 -6.14 12.61 9.85
C THR A 770 -5.95 11.43 10.80
N LEU A 771 -5.67 10.25 10.24
CA LEU A 771 -5.45 9.05 11.03
C LEU A 771 -4.19 9.19 11.88
N LYS A 772 -4.14 8.52 13.04
CA LYS A 772 -2.93 8.46 13.88
C LYS A 772 -1.71 8.05 13.05
N GLU A 773 -1.87 6.98 12.29
CA GLU A 773 -0.79 6.42 11.48
C GLU A 773 -0.61 7.24 10.20
N GLY A 774 0.62 7.67 9.94
CA GLY A 774 0.97 8.58 8.84
C GLY A 774 0.40 10.00 9.01
N GLN A 775 0.08 10.41 10.25
CA GLN A 775 -0.47 11.75 10.52
C GLN A 775 0.45 12.87 10.07
N ASP A 776 1.76 12.67 10.26
CA ASP A 776 2.83 13.56 9.83
C ASP A 776 2.89 13.71 8.29
N GLU A 777 2.28 12.80 7.54
CA GLU A 777 2.35 12.74 6.08
C GLU A 777 1.20 13.53 5.40
N ARG A 778 0.31 14.13 6.19
CA ARG A 778 -0.91 14.82 5.74
C ARG A 778 -0.93 16.27 6.19
N ALA A 779 -1.68 17.12 5.49
CA ALA A 779 -1.84 18.50 5.92
C ALA A 779 -2.58 18.54 7.27
N MET A 780 -1.99 19.23 8.24
CA MET A 780 -2.58 19.36 9.57
C MET A 780 -3.67 20.42 9.64
N SER A 781 -3.76 21.31 8.67
CA SER A 781 -4.84 22.29 8.56
C SER A 781 -5.24 22.48 7.11
N GLY A 782 -6.48 22.91 6.90
CA GLY A 782 -7.04 23.11 5.57
C GLY A 782 -8.52 23.48 5.61
N GLU A 783 -9.07 23.63 4.41
CA GLU A 783 -10.47 23.93 4.21
C GLU A 783 -10.98 23.27 2.93
N LEU A 784 -12.13 22.63 3.02
CA LEU A 784 -12.82 22.04 1.87
C LEU A 784 -14.27 22.49 1.86
N ALA A 785 -14.93 22.40 0.72
CA ALA A 785 -16.33 22.76 0.59
C ALA A 785 -17.15 21.62 -0.03
N PHE A 786 -18.41 21.54 0.39
CA PHE A 786 -19.40 20.57 -0.07
C PHE A 786 -20.54 21.28 -0.77
N ASP A 787 -20.93 20.78 -1.94
CA ASP A 787 -22.12 21.23 -2.65
C ASP A 787 -22.85 20.03 -3.29
N ASN A 788 -24.10 20.24 -3.74
CA ASN A 788 -24.92 19.29 -4.48
C ASN A 788 -24.93 17.89 -3.86
N LEU A 789 -25.26 17.81 -2.56
CA LEU A 789 -25.46 16.53 -1.91
C LEU A 789 -26.71 15.88 -2.50
N MET A 790 -26.50 14.79 -3.22
CA MET A 790 -27.52 13.99 -3.86
C MET A 790 -27.65 12.65 -3.15
N LEU A 791 -28.88 12.19 -2.99
CA LEU A 791 -29.16 10.85 -2.52
C LEU A 791 -29.46 9.96 -3.71
N GLN A 792 -28.79 8.82 -3.74
CA GLN A 792 -29.03 7.82 -4.75
C GLN A 792 -30.17 6.94 -4.24
N SER A 793 -31.32 7.01 -4.89
CA SER A 793 -32.31 5.96 -4.71
C SER A 793 -31.74 4.70 -5.34
N ALA A 794 -31.77 3.58 -4.63
CA ALA A 794 -31.43 2.30 -5.23
C ALA A 794 -32.19 2.15 -6.55
N ALA A 795 -31.48 1.80 -7.62
CA ALA A 795 -32.08 1.06 -8.72
C ALA A 795 -32.73 -0.18 -8.06
N SER A 796 -33.98 -0.07 -7.64
CA SER A 796 -34.63 -1.13 -6.88
C SER A 796 -35.01 -2.20 -7.88
N PRO A 797 -34.44 -3.41 -7.79
CA PRO A 797 -34.98 -4.53 -8.55
C PRO A 797 -36.47 -4.61 -8.23
N THR A 798 -37.30 -4.83 -9.24
CA THR A 798 -38.75 -4.92 -9.06
C THR A 798 -39.06 -5.78 -7.82
N PRO A 799 -39.90 -5.30 -6.87
CA PRO A 799 -40.17 -6.02 -5.63
C PRO A 799 -40.46 -7.48 -5.92
N VAL A 800 -39.67 -8.35 -5.29
CA VAL A 800 -39.74 -9.76 -5.57
C VAL A 800 -41.04 -10.30 -4.98
N ASN A 801 -41.94 -10.81 -5.83
CA ASN A 801 -43.23 -11.29 -5.38
C ASN A 801 -43.08 -12.37 -4.29
N GLN A 802 -43.82 -12.22 -3.19
CA GLN A 802 -43.95 -13.25 -2.16
C GLN A 802 -45.25 -14.00 -2.44
N ALA A 803 -45.14 -15.29 -2.74
CA ALA A 803 -46.29 -16.14 -3.03
C ALA A 803 -46.32 -17.33 -2.07
N ALA A 804 -47.48 -17.62 -1.49
CA ALA A 804 -47.74 -18.86 -0.77
C ALA A 804 -48.12 -19.95 -1.79
N ILE A 805 -47.23 -20.93 -1.98
CA ILE A 805 -47.40 -21.99 -2.97
C ILE A 805 -47.70 -23.32 -2.25
N VAL A 806 -48.89 -23.88 -2.45
CA VAL A 806 -49.26 -25.21 -1.95
C VAL A 806 -49.28 -26.21 -3.11
N LEU A 807 -48.39 -27.20 -3.02
CA LEU A 807 -48.24 -28.28 -4.00
C LEU A 807 -48.69 -29.59 -3.36
N THR A 808 -49.58 -30.33 -4.02
CA THR A 808 -49.99 -31.68 -3.58
C THR A 808 -49.31 -32.74 -4.44
N LEU A 809 -48.66 -33.72 -3.80
CA LEU A 809 -48.02 -34.84 -4.49
C LEU A 809 -49.00 -35.57 -5.42
N GLY A 810 -48.57 -35.86 -6.64
CA GLY A 810 -49.36 -36.55 -7.66
C GLY A 810 -50.45 -35.71 -8.33
N LYS A 811 -50.70 -34.47 -7.89
CA LYS A 811 -51.70 -33.58 -8.51
C LYS A 811 -51.04 -32.58 -9.46
N LYS A 812 -51.64 -32.38 -10.64
CA LYS A 812 -51.26 -31.34 -11.62
C LYS A 812 -51.95 -29.99 -11.36
N SER A 813 -52.25 -29.70 -10.10
CA SER A 813 -52.86 -28.45 -9.64
C SER A 813 -52.11 -27.96 -8.41
N ALA A 814 -51.77 -26.67 -8.40
CA ALA A 814 -51.20 -25.94 -7.28
C ALA A 814 -52.19 -24.90 -6.78
N ASP A 815 -52.07 -24.50 -5.52
CA ASP A 815 -52.67 -23.28 -5.00
C ASP A 815 -51.57 -22.22 -4.88
N VAL A 816 -51.79 -21.04 -5.46
CA VAL A 816 -50.91 -19.86 -5.34
C VAL A 816 -51.76 -18.74 -4.78
N ASP A 817 -51.51 -18.36 -3.52
CA ASP A 817 -52.25 -17.32 -2.81
C ASP A 817 -53.79 -17.52 -2.84
N GLY A 818 -54.25 -18.77 -2.75
CA GLY A 818 -55.68 -19.14 -2.78
C GLY A 818 -56.26 -19.34 -4.18
N ALA A 819 -55.47 -19.17 -5.24
CA ALA A 819 -55.88 -19.41 -6.62
C ALA A 819 -55.36 -20.76 -7.16
N ALA A 820 -56.25 -21.57 -7.73
CA ALA A 820 -55.88 -22.83 -8.33
C ALA A 820 -55.17 -22.64 -9.69
N ILE A 821 -53.90 -23.05 -9.79
CA ILE A 821 -53.09 -22.99 -11.01
C ILE A 821 -52.80 -24.40 -11.53
N LYS A 822 -52.91 -24.60 -12.85
CA LYS A 822 -52.57 -25.87 -13.50
C LYS A 822 -51.05 -26.01 -13.64
N LEU A 823 -50.54 -27.20 -13.34
CA LEU A 823 -49.13 -27.56 -13.50
C LEU A 823 -48.91 -28.42 -14.74
N ASP A 824 -47.79 -28.21 -15.42
CA ASP A 824 -47.36 -29.08 -16.53
C ASP A 824 -46.98 -30.49 -16.05
N VAL A 825 -46.28 -30.54 -14.91
CA VAL A 825 -45.83 -31.76 -14.23
C VAL A 825 -46.27 -31.75 -12.77
N ALA A 826 -46.73 -32.89 -12.27
CA ALA A 826 -47.11 -33.03 -10.87
C ALA A 826 -45.86 -33.15 -9.98
N PRO A 827 -45.86 -32.59 -8.76
CA PRO A 827 -44.87 -32.92 -7.75
C PRO A 827 -44.88 -34.43 -7.48
N LEU A 828 -43.71 -35.03 -7.29
CA LEU A 828 -43.59 -36.47 -7.11
C LEU A 828 -42.66 -36.81 -5.94
N ALA A 829 -42.93 -37.96 -5.32
CA ALA A 829 -42.05 -38.53 -4.31
C ALA A 829 -41.23 -39.66 -4.95
N LEU A 830 -39.91 -39.55 -4.86
CA LEU A 830 -38.98 -40.57 -5.35
C LEU A 830 -37.98 -40.88 -4.24
N ASN A 831 -37.89 -42.14 -3.83
CA ASN A 831 -36.96 -42.62 -2.79
C ASN A 831 -37.02 -41.82 -1.48
N GLY A 832 -38.22 -41.40 -1.07
CA GLY A 832 -38.43 -40.60 0.15
C GLY A 832 -38.10 -39.11 0.02
N VAL A 833 -37.73 -38.64 -1.18
CA VAL A 833 -37.49 -37.22 -1.49
C VAL A 833 -38.63 -36.68 -2.35
N SER A 834 -39.19 -35.53 -1.94
CA SER A 834 -40.20 -34.81 -2.73
C SER A 834 -39.53 -33.91 -3.76
N TYR A 835 -39.83 -34.13 -5.03
CA TYR A 835 -39.39 -33.32 -6.16
C TYR A 835 -40.50 -32.35 -6.57
N LEU A 836 -40.16 -31.06 -6.61
CA LEU A 836 -41.09 -30.00 -6.97
C LEU A 836 -40.83 -29.53 -8.42
N PRO A 837 -41.87 -29.08 -9.16
CA PRO A 837 -41.70 -28.46 -10.46
C PRO A 837 -40.93 -27.12 -10.34
N PHE A 838 -39.60 -27.18 -10.47
CA PHE A 838 -38.70 -26.05 -10.19
C PHE A 838 -39.08 -24.76 -10.93
N ARG A 839 -39.35 -24.86 -12.25
CA ARG A 839 -39.73 -23.69 -13.06
C ARG A 839 -40.98 -23.00 -12.55
N PHE A 840 -42.03 -23.77 -12.25
CA PHE A 840 -43.26 -23.22 -11.70
C PHE A 840 -43.02 -22.52 -10.37
N VAL A 841 -42.26 -23.14 -9.46
CA VAL A 841 -41.96 -22.54 -8.15
C VAL A 841 -41.18 -21.23 -8.33
N ALA A 842 -40.14 -21.23 -9.17
CA ALA A 842 -39.34 -20.04 -9.43
C ALA A 842 -40.16 -18.92 -10.08
N ASP A 843 -40.96 -19.23 -11.11
CA ASP A 843 -41.82 -18.26 -11.81
C ASP A 843 -42.89 -17.69 -10.86
N ALA A 844 -43.55 -18.53 -10.05
CA ALA A 844 -44.54 -18.09 -9.06
C ALA A 844 -43.92 -17.20 -7.96
N MET A 845 -42.64 -17.39 -7.64
CA MET A 845 -41.88 -16.55 -6.72
C MET A 845 -41.31 -15.28 -7.39
N GLY A 846 -41.69 -14.98 -8.64
CA GLY A 846 -41.24 -13.80 -9.39
C GLY A 846 -39.83 -13.93 -9.98
N GLY A 847 -39.30 -15.14 -10.10
CA GLY A 847 -38.06 -15.42 -10.80
C GLY A 847 -38.28 -15.57 -12.32
N GLN A 848 -37.21 -15.34 -13.09
CA GLN A 848 -37.17 -15.60 -14.53
C GLN A 848 -36.28 -16.81 -14.79
N VAL A 849 -36.87 -17.94 -15.17
CA VAL A 849 -36.13 -19.17 -15.47
C VAL A 849 -35.79 -19.27 -16.96
N GLY A 850 -34.50 -19.30 -17.27
CA GLY A 850 -33.95 -19.62 -18.59
C GLY A 850 -33.31 -21.01 -18.62
N TRP A 851 -33.41 -21.68 -19.76
CA TRP A 851 -32.72 -22.93 -20.05
C TRP A 851 -31.82 -22.76 -21.28
N ASP A 852 -30.55 -23.06 -21.10
CA ASP A 852 -29.57 -23.17 -22.18
C ASP A 852 -29.31 -24.64 -22.47
N GLN A 853 -29.79 -25.12 -23.62
CA GLN A 853 -29.66 -26.52 -24.04
C GLN A 853 -28.19 -26.92 -24.28
N THR A 854 -27.37 -26.01 -24.81
CA THR A 854 -25.98 -26.28 -25.17
C THR A 854 -25.10 -26.35 -23.93
N ALA A 855 -25.26 -25.37 -23.03
CA ALA A 855 -24.54 -25.33 -21.75
C ALA A 855 -25.16 -26.27 -20.71
N LYS A 856 -26.32 -26.87 -20.99
CA LYS A 856 -27.16 -27.64 -20.05
C LYS A 856 -27.37 -26.89 -18.74
N ARG A 857 -27.63 -25.58 -18.84
CA ARG A 857 -27.63 -24.64 -17.72
C ARG A 857 -29.03 -24.08 -17.51
N VAL A 858 -29.50 -24.15 -16.28
CA VAL A 858 -30.68 -23.42 -15.81
C VAL A 858 -30.19 -22.13 -15.16
N THR A 859 -30.67 -20.99 -15.63
CA THR A 859 -30.38 -19.67 -15.06
C THR A 859 -31.66 -19.11 -14.47
N VAL A 860 -31.64 -18.70 -13.20
CA VAL A 860 -32.74 -18.03 -12.52
C VAL A 860 -32.31 -16.64 -12.12
N LEU A 861 -33.04 -15.64 -12.60
CA LEU A 861 -32.87 -14.24 -12.21
C LEU A 861 -34.04 -13.84 -11.33
N ARG A 862 -33.76 -13.31 -10.14
CA ARG A 862 -34.80 -12.89 -9.19
C ARG A 862 -34.30 -11.70 -8.39
N GLY A 863 -34.83 -10.51 -8.68
CA GLY A 863 -34.34 -9.28 -8.07
C GLY A 863 -32.89 -9.02 -8.47
N ASP A 864 -32.00 -8.94 -7.49
CA ASP A 864 -30.54 -8.80 -7.61
C ASP A 864 -29.79 -10.15 -7.54
N ARG A 865 -30.51 -11.28 -7.58
CA ARG A 865 -29.92 -12.61 -7.44
C ARG A 865 -29.84 -13.34 -8.76
N LEU A 866 -28.71 -14.01 -8.95
CA LEU A 866 -28.47 -15.00 -9.98
C LEU A 866 -28.37 -16.37 -9.30
N LEU A 867 -29.06 -17.36 -9.84
CA LEU A 867 -28.85 -18.76 -9.49
C LEU A 867 -28.61 -19.53 -10.78
N GLU A 868 -27.50 -20.28 -10.84
CA GLU A 868 -27.22 -21.16 -11.98
C GLU A 868 -27.01 -22.60 -11.55
N LEU A 869 -27.76 -23.49 -12.18
CA LEU A 869 -27.65 -24.93 -12.03
C LEU A 869 -27.19 -25.54 -13.34
N ARG A 870 -26.28 -26.51 -13.28
CA ARG A 870 -25.80 -27.23 -14.47
C ARG A 870 -26.13 -28.71 -14.35
N LEU A 871 -26.75 -29.27 -15.38
CA LEU A 871 -27.12 -30.69 -15.35
C LEU A 871 -25.85 -31.56 -15.30
N GLY A 872 -25.80 -32.47 -14.33
CA GLY A 872 -24.67 -33.38 -14.14
C GLY A 872 -23.53 -32.78 -13.30
N ARG A 873 -23.73 -31.61 -12.69
CA ARG A 873 -22.88 -31.11 -11.62
C ARG A 873 -23.66 -30.94 -10.32
N ASP A 874 -22.94 -31.06 -9.22
CA ASP A 874 -23.38 -30.99 -7.84
C ASP A 874 -23.08 -29.62 -7.19
N ASP A 875 -22.44 -28.71 -7.92
CA ASP A 875 -22.22 -27.32 -7.57
C ASP A 875 -23.32 -26.39 -8.12
N LEU A 876 -23.47 -25.24 -7.45
CA LEU A 876 -24.44 -24.19 -7.74
C LEU A 876 -23.70 -22.85 -7.71
N VAL A 877 -23.94 -21.98 -8.69
CA VAL A 877 -23.49 -20.58 -8.66
C VAL A 877 -24.59 -19.72 -8.04
N LEU A 878 -24.23 -18.95 -7.01
CA LEU A 878 -25.11 -18.05 -6.25
C LEU A 878 -24.57 -16.62 -6.21
#